data_AF-A0A146KD60-F1
#
_entry.id   AF-A0A146KD60-F1
#
_cell.length_a   1.000
_cell.length_b   1.000
_cell.length_c   1.000
_cell.angle_alpha   90.00
_cell.angle_beta   90.00
_cell.angle_gamma   90.00
#
_symmetry.space_group_name_H-M   'P 1'
#
loop_
_entity.id
_entity.type
_entity.pdbx_description
1 polymer ?
#
loop_
_entity_poly.entity_id
_entity_poly.type
_entity_poly.pdbx_seq_one_letter_code
_entity_poly.pdbx_strand_id
1 'polypeptide(L)'
;CESIFNHYQQRPEWRALIDKLGLNQEDLSNNKQLLHEYINLKLMTLGLQPIQDIEAVIATPIAGNMQSKITVATLAEGLIKSMRAQIAQISEENVYPPIDQRLQTHISKTFRTELLPESCALDIKLPTPFNTFQIDRANVAFELATPFNRSQYSADGNVNIKIPQGLLSNPKSDKRSTVGTFHVVEGGSPISSDKFAVPLKAATFMLAQALNPPKYMMELPFTASQQESNKAYCWTSVYLNPPVVPGLNNEMNQPHRQKNIEVRYFAPGSFVVNLGFVEQIFCNSGNPLQNDLMTISPEKYCGVSCAIILAPHLVNFTKKECGLPHWDQATEKQREDGMAWKDEKELYNNGRPFKLTYRNPQSGIVITMIADTYFGYSKKEIKTMVSFAANIVGFSQEEHAGGCYVSPVYSWGRSFRSVDKRCLLFKDPNIKALSSSQDLMAAEKNAEKSVSQAQANPIVTHTFKQMKELLSIHATYLPEKGYMVDKSYPSILYMPENLQIELKDRNVYYKHPETNADMTMKVKNDCVYVLPNGYQVQLIRHPMSGQWMLIGTEQDVFFCFKPASVSGAGKSELSKSVMDAVSSGPFIVKDFDLCMKEADQIFNYDFSKRHKVPFDYNAAGRSARHILSPARSLGSVIQLLTPDHEDYTEEYNHWLQSMHPDTISFIFLIKSRYRPSWGDFDSWKKQFKLDKINGHNGYALKCQDTEVTCNYLKIGEEKTEEGWVKRNFRLRQDFYPSDRFQNNDDIGVSLVANGLQLAKISPHQKFNPAKSYKLTSNCEYRYFQRPDDACNPGMDKKCEQDLGRTEGKTFISNFEPISREFCQDLKDDVMTLDKYTKPMQDLVKQFAQGQYPDVDQTVISSQFRITDQEKGIRSNNVRYLQTRDELIYPETQQQKYLIEMRKRLMQRIPFENPVVLPVDVYVPGRRLNTVDPKNQAIKPLSVYAPIHYQPIPILMLDWLASLSGKSPSTTGSGSLEGALTKGPFNNMLMSIDLNYACLALILGDEPVLSTAAGSIGHKLKVDHDITLLIPEIISRMTRQELDVKYLIAHGFMEQVKDFDHMGKKVHAGILGYRITTKFVKKFFARIFDYVDGLFPDDCLKVEQQSMENFVSGVEFIYENIAKCVKQYMTDGSFQELIPPLQVLFKIVEAGGEYDHMTLYSEKFMKMFERSEVLASEWYQKRILTSQRNEIAVLSEEIKQLEKKHQPVQALKERLVYINSDQYKRDIEGSLATHVFAEE
;
A
#
# COMPACT_ATOMS: atom_id res chain seq x y z
N CYS A 1 0.27 -3.43 15.03
CA CYS A 1 1.02 -2.75 13.96
C CYS A 1 1.62 -3.77 12.99
N GLU A 2 1.53 -3.57 11.67
CA GLU A 2 2.06 -4.50 10.66
C GLU A 2 3.56 -4.36 10.41
N SER A 3 4.16 -3.21 10.73
CA SER A 3 5.62 -3.04 10.78
C SER A 3 6.29 -3.76 11.95
N ILE A 4 5.53 -4.41 12.83
CA ILE A 4 6.04 -5.20 13.96
C ILE A 4 5.71 -6.67 13.71
N PHE A 5 6.69 -7.41 13.21
CA PHE A 5 6.58 -8.81 12.84
C PHE A 5 6.78 -9.70 14.07
N ASN A 6 5.81 -10.58 14.28
CA ASN A 6 5.82 -11.54 15.38
C ASN A 6 4.96 -12.76 15.01
N HIS A 7 5.38 -13.48 13.96
CA HIS A 7 4.58 -14.52 13.32
C HIS A 7 4.10 -15.62 14.30
N TYR A 8 4.87 -15.91 15.35
CA TYR A 8 4.55 -16.99 16.29
C TYR A 8 3.54 -16.61 17.38
N GLN A 9 3.57 -15.38 17.90
CA GLN A 9 2.60 -14.95 18.92
C GLN A 9 1.22 -14.64 18.31
N GLN A 10 1.15 -14.35 17.02
CA GLN A 10 -0.09 -13.96 16.35
C GLN A 10 -1.02 -15.12 15.97
N ARG A 11 -0.65 -16.40 16.13
CA ARG A 11 -1.45 -17.53 15.60
C ARG A 11 -2.91 -17.60 16.11
N PRO A 12 -3.21 -17.42 17.41
CA PRO A 12 -4.60 -17.44 17.87
C PRO A 12 -5.41 -16.25 17.35
N GLU A 13 -4.83 -15.05 17.38
CA GLU A 13 -5.46 -13.82 16.87
C GLU A 13 -5.69 -13.89 15.37
N TRP A 14 -4.72 -14.45 14.64
CA TRP A 14 -4.80 -14.72 13.21
C TRP A 14 -5.95 -15.68 12.88
N ARG A 15 -6.07 -16.80 13.60
CA ARG A 15 -7.20 -17.73 13.41
C ARG A 15 -8.55 -17.04 13.64
N ALA A 16 -8.68 -16.31 14.74
CA ALA A 16 -9.88 -15.54 15.03
C ALA A 16 -10.19 -14.49 13.96
N LEU A 17 -9.16 -13.86 13.38
CA LEU A 17 -9.32 -12.94 12.26
C LEU A 17 -9.80 -13.65 10.99
N ILE A 18 -9.20 -14.80 10.64
CA ILE A 18 -9.59 -15.61 9.48
C ILE A 18 -11.06 -16.05 9.58
N ASP A 19 -11.51 -16.46 10.77
CA ASP A 19 -12.91 -16.80 11.05
C ASP A 19 -13.83 -15.58 10.86
N LYS A 20 -13.47 -14.43 11.46
CA LYS A 20 -14.24 -13.18 11.31
C LYS A 20 -14.30 -12.64 9.88
N LEU A 21 -13.33 -12.98 9.05
CA LEU A 21 -13.33 -12.63 7.61
C LEU A 21 -14.10 -13.64 6.75
N GLY A 22 -14.60 -14.73 7.35
CA GLY A 22 -15.31 -15.80 6.67
C GLY A 22 -14.42 -16.64 5.75
N LEU A 23 -13.11 -16.68 6.02
CA LEU A 23 -12.13 -17.38 5.18
C LEU A 23 -11.89 -18.84 5.60
N ASN A 24 -12.32 -19.24 6.80
CA ASN A 24 -12.23 -20.61 7.29
C ASN A 24 -13.35 -21.48 6.71
N GLN A 25 -13.04 -22.41 5.81
CA GLN A 25 -14.04 -23.27 5.14
C GLN A 25 -14.81 -24.19 6.11
N GLU A 26 -14.22 -24.54 7.26
CA GLU A 26 -14.85 -25.40 8.28
C GLU A 26 -15.81 -24.62 9.19
N ASP A 27 -15.84 -23.29 9.11
CA ASP A 27 -16.71 -22.44 9.93
C ASP A 27 -18.17 -22.45 9.45
N LEU A 28 -19.09 -22.34 10.41
CA LEU A 28 -20.54 -22.18 10.20
C LEU A 28 -20.86 -21.03 9.24
N SER A 29 -20.03 -19.97 9.22
CA SER A 29 -20.17 -18.82 8.32
C SER A 29 -20.02 -19.16 6.82
N ASN A 30 -19.61 -20.39 6.50
CA ASN A 30 -19.52 -20.90 5.13
C ASN A 30 -20.57 -21.97 4.80
N ASN A 31 -21.39 -22.40 5.77
CA ASN A 31 -22.51 -23.32 5.52
C ASN A 31 -23.81 -22.55 5.23
N LYS A 32 -24.27 -22.61 3.97
CA LYS A 32 -25.49 -21.93 3.48
C LYS A 32 -26.74 -22.26 4.32
N GLN A 33 -26.99 -23.55 4.59
CA GLN A 33 -28.19 -23.98 5.32
C GLN A 33 -28.20 -23.47 6.77
N LEU A 34 -27.04 -23.51 7.44
CA LEU A 34 -26.91 -23.01 8.81
C LEU A 34 -26.99 -21.48 8.89
N LEU A 35 -26.45 -20.76 7.90
CA LEU A 35 -26.64 -19.31 7.79
C LEU A 35 -28.11 -18.95 7.58
N HIS A 36 -28.84 -19.71 6.76
CA HIS A 36 -30.26 -19.50 6.51
C HIS A 36 -31.11 -19.71 7.78
N GLU A 37 -30.84 -20.76 8.56
CA GLU A 37 -31.46 -20.96 9.88
C GLU A 37 -31.13 -19.82 10.86
N TYR A 38 -29.87 -19.37 10.86
CA TYR A 38 -29.44 -18.24 11.68
C TYR A 38 -30.17 -16.94 11.30
N ILE A 39 -30.35 -16.68 10.01
CA ILE A 39 -31.12 -15.53 9.51
C ILE A 39 -32.58 -15.64 9.95
N ASN A 40 -33.20 -16.81 9.85
CA ASN A 40 -34.57 -17.04 10.33
C ASN A 40 -34.72 -16.75 11.82
N LEU A 41 -33.80 -17.25 12.66
CA LEU A 41 -33.79 -16.94 14.09
C LEU A 41 -33.70 -15.43 14.34
N LYS A 42 -32.85 -14.72 13.61
CA LYS A 42 -32.74 -13.25 13.70
C LYS A 42 -34.03 -12.55 13.27
N LEU A 43 -34.66 -12.96 12.17
CA LEU A 43 -35.96 -12.42 11.75
C LEU A 43 -37.02 -12.57 12.85
N MET A 44 -37.09 -13.75 13.47
CA MET A 44 -38.02 -14.00 14.57
C MET A 44 -37.72 -13.14 15.79
N THR A 45 -36.45 -12.89 16.12
CA THR A 45 -36.08 -11.97 17.21
C THR A 45 -36.50 -10.52 16.93
N LEU A 46 -36.65 -10.13 15.66
CA LEU A 46 -37.20 -8.84 15.22
C LEU A 46 -38.74 -8.86 15.07
N GLY A 47 -39.37 -10.03 15.24
CA GLY A 47 -40.82 -10.19 15.12
C GLY A 47 -41.29 -10.27 13.66
N LEU A 48 -40.34 -10.52 12.77
CA LEU A 48 -40.57 -10.72 11.35
C LEU A 48 -40.79 -12.21 11.08
N GLN A 49 -41.52 -12.51 10.01
CA GLN A 49 -41.84 -13.89 9.65
C GLN A 49 -40.58 -14.61 9.12
N PRO A 50 -40.24 -15.80 9.64
CA PRO A 50 -39.17 -16.61 9.07
C PRO A 50 -39.61 -17.22 7.73
N ILE A 51 -38.65 -17.62 6.91
CA ILE A 51 -38.91 -18.40 5.70
C ILE A 51 -39.25 -19.85 6.11
N GLN A 52 -40.39 -20.37 5.65
CA GLN A 52 -40.86 -21.72 6.01
C GLN A 52 -40.25 -22.84 5.15
N ASP A 53 -39.79 -22.54 3.94
CA ASP A 53 -39.31 -23.51 2.94
C ASP A 53 -37.78 -23.73 2.96
N ILE A 54 -37.10 -23.59 4.10
CA ILE A 54 -35.65 -23.81 4.20
C ILE A 54 -35.35 -25.31 4.36
N GLU A 55 -34.37 -25.83 3.60
CA GLU A 55 -33.99 -27.26 3.59
C GLU A 55 -33.23 -27.75 4.84
N ALA A 56 -33.13 -26.98 5.93
CA ALA A 56 -32.36 -27.35 7.11
C ALA A 56 -33.15 -28.36 7.99
N VAL A 57 -32.95 -29.65 7.72
CA VAL A 57 -33.68 -30.75 8.37
C VAL A 57 -32.92 -31.26 9.61
N ILE A 58 -33.51 -31.13 10.81
CA ILE A 58 -33.23 -32.06 11.92
C ILE A 58 -34.21 -33.23 11.76
N ALA A 59 -33.74 -34.35 11.21
CA ALA A 59 -34.59 -35.53 11.05
C ALA A 59 -34.64 -36.31 12.38
N THR A 60 -35.80 -36.35 13.03
CA THR A 60 -36.05 -37.26 14.15
C THR A 60 -36.84 -38.49 13.69
N PRO A 61 -36.42 -39.71 14.03
CA PRO A 61 -37.24 -40.90 13.76
C PRO A 61 -38.45 -40.89 14.71
N ILE A 62 -39.65 -40.73 14.15
CA ILE A 62 -40.90 -41.02 14.85
C ILE A 62 -41.27 -42.46 14.52
N ALA A 63 -41.75 -43.22 15.51
CA ALA A 63 -42.19 -44.60 15.33
C ALA A 63 -43.22 -44.69 14.18
N GLY A 64 -42.84 -45.40 13.11
CA GLY A 64 -43.65 -45.62 11.92
C GLY A 64 -43.41 -44.60 10.79
N ASN A 65 -42.37 -44.80 9.97
CA ASN A 65 -42.09 -44.23 8.62
C ASN A 65 -42.45 -42.76 8.29
N MET A 66 -42.83 -41.92 9.25
CA MET A 66 -43.10 -40.49 9.08
C MET A 66 -41.90 -39.69 9.59
N GLN A 67 -41.13 -39.12 8.66
CA GLN A 67 -40.18 -38.06 8.96
C GLN A 67 -40.93 -36.72 9.02
N SER A 68 -40.93 -36.04 10.15
CA SER A 68 -41.36 -34.64 10.24
C SER A 68 -40.17 -33.71 9.99
N LYS A 69 -40.35 -32.66 9.20
CA LYS A 69 -39.34 -31.61 8.99
C LYS A 69 -39.41 -30.64 10.17
N ILE A 70 -38.44 -30.70 11.08
CA ILE A 70 -38.30 -29.77 12.21
C ILE A 70 -37.02 -28.97 12.00
N THR A 71 -37.10 -27.64 12.10
CA THR A 71 -35.95 -26.73 12.00
C THR A 71 -35.58 -26.18 13.38
N VAL A 72 -34.39 -25.59 13.54
CA VAL A 72 -34.00 -24.98 14.82
C VAL A 72 -34.89 -23.77 15.10
N ALA A 73 -35.21 -23.00 14.07
CA ALA A 73 -36.13 -21.87 14.17
C ALA A 73 -37.51 -22.27 14.73
N THR A 74 -38.10 -23.38 14.25
CA THR A 74 -39.42 -23.83 14.73
C THR A 74 -39.38 -24.34 16.17
N LEU A 75 -38.28 -25.00 16.58
CA LEU A 75 -38.09 -25.41 17.99
C LEU A 75 -37.92 -24.21 18.93
N ALA A 76 -37.24 -23.16 18.48
CA ALA A 76 -36.96 -21.97 19.29
C ALA A 76 -38.12 -20.96 19.33
N GLU A 77 -39.13 -21.10 18.48
CA GLU A 77 -40.20 -20.12 18.31
C GLU A 77 -40.92 -19.74 19.61
N GLY A 78 -41.31 -20.74 20.41
CA GLY A 78 -41.98 -20.52 21.69
C GLY A 78 -41.12 -19.72 22.68
N LEU A 79 -39.82 -20.01 22.72
CA LEU A 79 -38.85 -19.30 23.57
C LEU A 79 -38.64 -17.85 23.10
N ILE A 80 -38.44 -17.65 21.79
CA ILE A 80 -38.23 -16.31 21.22
C ILE A 80 -39.46 -15.43 21.42
N LYS A 81 -40.67 -15.96 21.21
CA LYS A 81 -41.92 -15.22 21.49
C LYS A 81 -42.04 -14.84 22.96
N SER A 82 -41.69 -15.75 23.87
CA SER A 82 -41.66 -15.46 25.31
C SER A 82 -40.65 -14.37 25.68
N MET A 83 -39.41 -14.46 25.16
CA MET A 83 -38.37 -13.44 25.37
C MET A 83 -38.81 -12.08 24.82
N ARG A 84 -39.41 -12.02 23.63
CA ARG A 84 -39.94 -10.79 23.06
C ARG A 84 -41.05 -10.19 23.92
N ALA A 85 -41.99 -11.02 24.42
CA ALA A 85 -43.06 -10.54 25.30
C ALA A 85 -42.51 -9.95 26.61
N GLN A 86 -41.43 -10.51 27.16
CA GLN A 86 -40.74 -9.97 28.33
C GLN A 86 -40.01 -8.66 28.00
N ILE A 87 -39.34 -8.58 26.85
CA ILE A 87 -38.62 -7.38 26.43
C ILE A 87 -39.59 -6.23 26.11
N ALA A 88 -40.75 -6.51 25.51
CA ALA A 88 -41.78 -5.51 25.25
C ALA A 88 -42.30 -4.82 26.53
N GLN A 89 -42.19 -5.47 27.69
CA GLN A 89 -42.51 -4.86 29.00
C GLN A 89 -41.45 -3.86 29.48
N ILE A 90 -40.22 -3.94 28.94
CA ILE A 90 -39.10 -3.03 29.17
C ILE A 90 -39.05 -2.08 27.97
N SER A 91 -39.93 -1.07 27.91
CA SER A 91 -40.00 0.00 26.90
C SER A 91 -39.05 -0.18 25.68
N GLU A 92 -39.56 -0.77 24.59
CA GLU A 92 -38.79 -1.02 23.36
C GLU A 92 -38.12 0.25 22.79
N GLU A 93 -38.62 1.43 23.16
CA GLU A 93 -38.23 2.73 22.63
C GLU A 93 -36.88 3.28 23.16
N ASN A 94 -36.29 2.71 24.22
CA ASN A 94 -35.13 3.33 24.89
C ASN A 94 -33.89 2.43 25.05
N VAL A 95 -33.83 1.25 24.42
CA VAL A 95 -32.69 0.34 24.57
C VAL A 95 -31.76 0.45 23.35
N TYR A 96 -30.79 1.36 23.42
CA TYR A 96 -29.70 1.45 22.44
C TYR A 96 -28.47 0.67 22.90
N PRO A 97 -27.71 0.05 21.97
CA PRO A 97 -26.33 -0.35 22.23
C PRO A 97 -25.52 0.85 22.74
N PRO A 98 -24.48 0.66 23.58
CA PRO A 98 -23.80 1.78 24.22
C PRO A 98 -23.26 2.83 23.24
N ILE A 99 -22.73 2.41 22.08
CA ILE A 99 -22.35 3.32 21.00
C ILE A 99 -23.53 4.09 20.40
N ASP A 100 -24.63 3.42 20.08
CA ASP A 100 -25.81 4.04 19.49
C ASP A 100 -26.43 5.03 20.49
N GLN A 101 -26.33 4.75 21.80
CA GLN A 101 -26.72 5.69 22.85
C GLN A 101 -25.85 6.94 22.88
N ARG A 102 -24.51 6.80 22.73
CA ARG A 102 -23.60 7.96 22.63
C ARG A 102 -23.96 8.84 21.43
N LEU A 103 -24.18 8.21 20.27
CA LEU A 103 -24.57 8.88 19.04
C LEU A 103 -25.94 9.57 19.19
N GLN A 104 -26.96 8.86 19.67
CA GLN A 104 -28.30 9.41 19.86
C GLN A 104 -28.31 10.57 20.85
N THR A 105 -27.53 10.49 21.93
CA THR A 105 -27.42 11.58 22.91
C THR A 105 -26.87 12.85 22.25
N HIS A 106 -25.86 12.71 21.39
CA HIS A 106 -25.32 13.84 20.63
C HIS A 106 -26.32 14.35 19.60
N ILE A 107 -27.04 13.45 18.91
CA ILE A 107 -28.07 13.79 17.93
C ILE A 107 -29.17 14.62 18.58
N SER A 108 -29.76 14.14 19.67
CA SER A 108 -30.84 14.83 20.38
C SER A 108 -30.42 16.22 20.90
N LYS A 109 -29.14 16.40 21.23
CA LYS A 109 -28.61 17.71 21.68
C LYS A 109 -28.44 18.70 20.52
N THR A 110 -27.99 18.21 19.36
CA THR A 110 -27.49 19.02 18.24
C THR A 110 -28.55 19.24 17.15
N PHE A 111 -29.22 18.17 16.73
CA PHE A 111 -30.20 18.16 15.64
C PHE A 111 -31.62 18.21 16.22
N ARG A 112 -31.99 19.35 16.78
CA ARG A 112 -33.30 19.51 17.46
C ARG A 112 -34.44 19.58 16.45
N THR A 113 -35.57 18.97 16.78
CA THR A 113 -36.79 18.98 15.95
C THR A 113 -37.33 20.41 15.70
N GLU A 114 -37.07 21.35 16.61
CA GLU A 114 -37.37 22.79 16.44
C GLU A 114 -36.68 23.42 15.21
N LEU A 115 -35.60 22.82 14.69
CA LEU A 115 -34.94 23.28 13.48
C LEU A 115 -35.65 22.80 12.21
N LEU A 116 -36.53 21.79 12.30
CA LEU A 116 -37.26 21.29 11.14
C LEU A 116 -38.30 22.31 10.68
N PRO A 117 -38.62 22.36 9.37
CA PRO A 117 -39.79 23.10 8.90
C PRO A 117 -41.07 22.62 9.60
N GLU A 118 -42.01 23.52 9.90
CA GLU A 118 -43.30 23.15 10.55
C GLU A 118 -44.06 22.04 9.80
N SER A 119 -43.86 21.94 8.48
CA SER A 119 -44.44 20.91 7.63
C SER A 119 -43.80 19.51 7.79
N CYS A 120 -42.68 19.39 8.51
CA CYS A 120 -41.92 18.16 8.67
C CYS A 120 -42.13 17.57 10.07
N ALA A 121 -43.04 16.59 10.16
CA ALA A 121 -43.38 15.89 11.40
C ALA A 121 -42.57 14.59 11.61
N LEU A 122 -41.29 14.58 11.23
CA LEU A 122 -40.41 13.41 11.34
C LEU A 122 -39.62 13.41 12.65
N ASP A 123 -39.35 12.21 13.18
CA ASP A 123 -38.47 12.02 14.33
C ASP A 123 -37.00 11.90 13.91
N ILE A 124 -36.08 12.25 14.81
CA ILE A 124 -34.63 12.22 14.58
C ILE A 124 -34.01 11.21 15.54
N LYS A 125 -34.40 9.94 15.38
CA LYS A 125 -33.94 8.82 16.19
C LYS A 125 -33.25 7.76 15.35
N LEU A 126 -32.13 7.27 15.85
CA LEU A 126 -31.43 6.13 15.29
C LEU A 126 -32.31 4.88 15.35
N PRO A 127 -32.17 3.96 14.39
CA PRO A 127 -32.83 2.65 14.44
C PRO A 127 -32.48 1.91 15.73
N THR A 128 -33.47 1.25 16.35
CA THR A 128 -33.27 0.46 17.56
C THR A 128 -32.88 -0.97 17.21
N PRO A 129 -32.31 -1.76 18.16
CA PRO A 129 -32.05 -3.17 17.94
C PRO A 129 -33.28 -4.01 17.57
N PHE A 130 -34.49 -3.54 17.92
CA PHE A 130 -35.74 -4.26 17.67
C PHE A 130 -36.28 -4.11 16.25
N ASN A 131 -35.85 -3.08 15.52
CA ASN A 131 -36.21 -2.84 14.13
C ASN A 131 -35.01 -2.91 13.16
N THR A 132 -33.86 -3.37 13.65
CA THR A 132 -32.60 -3.44 12.88
C THR A 132 -32.07 -4.87 12.83
N PHE A 133 -32.00 -5.44 11.63
CA PHE A 133 -31.25 -6.66 11.38
C PHE A 133 -29.75 -6.37 11.46
N GLN A 134 -29.13 -6.84 12.52
CA GLN A 134 -27.72 -6.63 12.76
C GLN A 134 -26.86 -7.74 12.16
N ILE A 135 -25.87 -7.34 11.36
CA ILE A 135 -24.86 -8.22 10.77
C ILE A 135 -23.74 -8.35 11.80
N ASP A 136 -23.76 -9.42 12.58
CA ASP A 136 -22.79 -9.73 13.64
C ASP A 136 -21.95 -10.99 13.32
N ARG A 137 -22.12 -11.56 12.12
CA ARG A 137 -21.34 -12.70 11.63
C ARG A 137 -20.98 -12.51 10.16
N ALA A 138 -19.79 -12.98 9.81
CA ALA A 138 -19.29 -12.99 8.45
C ALA A 138 -20.28 -13.66 7.49
N ASN A 139 -20.36 -13.13 6.26
CA ASN A 139 -21.15 -13.66 5.15
C ASN A 139 -22.68 -13.62 5.31
N VAL A 140 -23.23 -13.19 6.45
CA VAL A 140 -24.69 -13.00 6.61
C VAL A 140 -25.20 -11.95 5.62
N ALA A 141 -24.48 -10.84 5.46
CA ALA A 141 -24.85 -9.79 4.51
C ALA A 141 -24.89 -10.28 3.05
N PHE A 142 -24.01 -11.22 2.68
CA PHE A 142 -23.99 -11.84 1.35
C PHE A 142 -25.25 -12.67 1.09
N GLU A 143 -25.66 -13.48 2.06
CA GLU A 143 -26.89 -14.26 1.94
C GLU A 143 -28.14 -13.38 1.91
N LEU A 144 -28.13 -12.28 2.67
CA LEU A 144 -29.22 -11.31 2.72
C LEU A 144 -29.38 -10.49 1.43
N ALA A 145 -28.35 -10.43 0.57
CA ALA A 145 -28.33 -9.55 -0.61
C ALA A 145 -29.22 -10.01 -1.78
N THR A 146 -29.72 -11.25 -1.75
CA THR A 146 -30.68 -11.80 -2.72
C THR A 146 -31.77 -12.62 -2.03
N PRO A 147 -32.90 -12.94 -2.69
CA PRO A 147 -33.94 -13.79 -2.11
C PRO A 147 -33.41 -15.19 -1.78
N PHE A 148 -33.97 -15.82 -0.76
CA PHE A 148 -33.51 -17.14 -0.29
C PHE A 148 -33.53 -18.24 -1.38
N ASN A 149 -34.47 -18.13 -2.33
CA ASN A 149 -34.72 -19.09 -3.41
C ASN A 149 -34.44 -18.52 -4.81
N ARG A 150 -33.76 -17.37 -4.92
CA ARG A 150 -33.40 -16.77 -6.22
C ARG A 150 -31.97 -16.25 -6.21
N SER A 151 -31.35 -16.27 -7.37
CA SER A 151 -29.99 -15.77 -7.58
C SER A 151 -29.92 -14.25 -7.74
N GLN A 152 -31.04 -13.55 -7.98
CA GLN A 152 -31.04 -12.12 -8.33
C GLN A 152 -32.02 -11.28 -7.50
N TYR A 153 -31.61 -10.05 -7.18
CA TYR A 153 -32.43 -8.99 -6.60
C TYR A 153 -32.18 -7.66 -7.31
N SER A 154 -33.19 -6.79 -7.40
CA SER A 154 -33.00 -5.41 -7.85
C SER A 154 -33.83 -4.42 -7.05
N ALA A 155 -33.25 -3.25 -6.78
CA ALA A 155 -33.91 -2.14 -6.10
C ALA A 155 -33.25 -0.80 -6.48
N ASP A 156 -34.07 0.19 -6.88
CA ASP A 156 -33.63 1.55 -7.26
C ASP A 156 -32.40 1.57 -8.19
N GLY A 157 -32.46 0.78 -9.27
CA GLY A 157 -31.38 0.67 -10.26
C GLY A 157 -30.13 -0.11 -9.82
N ASN A 158 -30.12 -0.66 -8.60
CA ASN A 158 -29.10 -1.59 -8.14
C ASN A 158 -29.51 -3.02 -8.49
N VAL A 159 -28.55 -3.84 -8.88
CA VAL A 159 -28.75 -5.26 -9.21
C VAL A 159 -27.73 -6.11 -8.47
N ASN A 160 -28.20 -7.07 -7.69
CA ASN A 160 -27.38 -8.05 -6.98
C ASN A 160 -27.61 -9.43 -7.56
N ILE A 161 -26.53 -10.17 -7.81
CA ILE A 161 -26.56 -11.47 -8.52
C ILE A 161 -25.58 -12.42 -7.82
N LYS A 162 -26.10 -13.53 -7.28
CA LYS A 162 -25.30 -14.66 -6.81
C LYS A 162 -24.70 -15.37 -8.03
N ILE A 163 -23.39 -15.58 -8.00
CA ILE A 163 -22.58 -16.17 -9.07
C ILE A 163 -21.63 -17.22 -8.47
N PRO A 164 -21.03 -18.13 -9.26
CA PRO A 164 -20.10 -19.13 -8.74
C PRO A 164 -18.96 -18.55 -7.91
N GLN A 165 -18.49 -17.34 -8.25
CA GLN A 165 -17.37 -16.67 -7.59
C GLN A 165 -17.75 -15.90 -6.32
N GLY A 166 -19.04 -15.81 -5.98
CA GLY A 166 -19.55 -14.99 -4.88
C GLY A 166 -20.74 -14.13 -5.28
N LEU A 167 -20.58 -12.81 -5.22
CA LEU A 167 -21.67 -11.84 -5.46
C LEU A 167 -21.24 -10.77 -6.45
N LEU A 168 -21.96 -10.66 -7.57
CA LEU A 168 -21.91 -9.52 -8.47
C LEU A 168 -22.95 -8.48 -8.03
N SER A 169 -22.52 -7.27 -7.73
CA SER A 169 -23.40 -6.15 -7.41
C SER A 169 -23.11 -4.96 -8.32
N ASN A 170 -24.09 -4.61 -9.15
CA ASN A 170 -24.05 -3.52 -10.10
C ASN A 170 -24.94 -2.38 -9.59
N PRO A 171 -24.36 -1.33 -8.96
CA PRO A 171 -25.14 -0.22 -8.43
C PRO A 171 -25.67 0.68 -9.55
N LYS A 172 -26.63 1.55 -9.22
CA LYS A 172 -27.21 2.52 -10.16
C LYS A 172 -26.13 3.40 -10.81
N SER A 173 -25.26 3.96 -9.99
CA SER A 173 -24.08 4.72 -10.41
C SER A 173 -22.87 3.79 -10.51
N ASP A 174 -22.23 3.68 -11.67
CA ASP A 174 -21.07 2.78 -11.86
C ASP A 174 -19.77 3.35 -11.26
N LYS A 175 -19.72 4.64 -10.92
CA LYS A 175 -18.53 5.30 -10.36
C LYS A 175 -18.87 6.42 -9.40
N ARG A 176 -17.87 6.77 -8.60
CA ARG A 176 -17.90 7.90 -7.66
C ARG A 176 -17.67 9.22 -8.39
N SER A 177 -18.36 10.28 -7.96
CA SER A 177 -18.01 11.67 -8.28
C SER A 177 -17.32 12.33 -7.08
N THR A 178 -16.31 13.16 -7.34
CA THR A 178 -15.61 13.95 -6.32
C THR A 178 -15.89 15.44 -6.42
N VAL A 179 -16.46 15.90 -7.53
CA VAL A 179 -16.72 17.32 -7.78
C VAL A 179 -18.06 17.69 -7.15
N GLY A 180 -18.03 18.56 -6.14
CA GLY A 180 -19.25 19.03 -5.46
C GLY A 180 -20.02 17.92 -4.75
N THR A 181 -19.32 16.92 -4.20
CA THR A 181 -19.96 15.78 -3.52
C THR A 181 -19.66 15.72 -2.03
N PHE A 182 -18.77 16.56 -1.49
CA PHE A 182 -18.36 16.52 -0.09
C PHE A 182 -18.86 17.77 0.64
N HIS A 183 -19.92 17.59 1.42
CA HIS A 183 -20.57 18.65 2.17
C HIS A 183 -20.30 18.49 3.67
N VAL A 184 -20.07 19.60 4.37
CA VAL A 184 -19.72 19.61 5.80
C VAL A 184 -20.67 20.53 6.54
N VAL A 185 -21.23 20.05 7.65
CA VAL A 185 -22.20 20.79 8.46
C VAL A 185 -21.49 21.85 9.33
N GLU A 186 -22.08 23.04 9.40
CA GLU A 186 -21.68 24.14 10.28
C GLU A 186 -21.85 23.82 11.78
N GLY A 187 -21.20 24.60 12.66
CA GLY A 187 -21.38 24.51 14.12
C GLY A 187 -20.54 23.44 14.84
N GLY A 188 -19.64 22.76 14.14
CA GLY A 188 -18.66 21.81 14.71
C GLY A 188 -17.27 22.42 14.86
N SER A 189 -16.49 22.38 13.78
CA SER A 189 -15.18 23.02 13.61
C SER A 189 -15.12 23.81 12.29
N PRO A 190 -14.09 24.64 12.05
CA PRO A 190 -13.90 25.34 10.77
C PRO A 190 -13.94 24.41 9.56
N ILE A 191 -14.50 24.91 8.45
CA ILE A 191 -14.72 24.14 7.21
C ILE A 191 -13.72 24.60 6.16
N SER A 192 -12.98 23.65 5.59
CA SER A 192 -12.02 23.92 4.50
C SER A 192 -12.74 24.49 3.27
N SER A 193 -12.12 25.48 2.63
CA SER A 193 -12.71 26.21 1.48
C SER A 193 -13.12 25.34 0.29
N ASP A 194 -12.51 24.16 0.14
CA ASP A 194 -12.81 23.19 -0.91
C ASP A 194 -14.06 22.33 -0.65
N LYS A 195 -14.71 22.49 0.51
CA LYS A 195 -15.95 21.80 0.88
C LYS A 195 -17.14 22.74 0.83
N PHE A 196 -18.33 22.19 0.61
CA PHE A 196 -19.57 22.96 0.72
C PHE A 196 -20.02 23.04 2.18
N ALA A 197 -20.16 24.26 2.70
CA ALA A 197 -20.63 24.53 4.04
C ALA A 197 -22.17 24.44 4.09
N VAL A 198 -22.70 23.55 4.92
CA VAL A 198 -24.14 23.29 5.03
C VAL A 198 -24.69 23.84 6.34
N PRO A 199 -25.70 24.73 6.31
CA PRO A 199 -26.36 25.21 7.50
C PRO A 199 -26.92 24.06 8.35
N LEU A 200 -26.77 24.16 9.67
CA LEU A 200 -27.24 23.13 10.60
C LEU A 200 -28.73 22.79 10.38
N LYS A 201 -29.56 23.78 10.06
CA LYS A 201 -30.99 23.59 9.75
C LYS A 201 -31.23 22.61 8.60
N ALA A 202 -30.49 22.78 7.49
CA ALA A 202 -30.61 21.90 6.33
C ALA A 202 -30.05 20.51 6.61
N ALA A 203 -28.98 20.42 7.40
CA ALA A 203 -28.45 19.14 7.84
C ALA A 203 -29.42 18.38 8.76
N THR A 204 -30.13 19.09 9.66
CA THR A 204 -31.19 18.50 10.50
C THR A 204 -32.32 17.92 9.66
N PHE A 205 -32.79 18.66 8.64
CA PHE A 205 -33.79 18.15 7.70
C PHE A 205 -33.31 16.89 6.98
N MET A 206 -32.09 16.92 6.43
CA MET A 206 -31.51 15.76 5.74
C MET A 206 -31.38 14.55 6.66
N LEU A 207 -30.97 14.74 7.92
CA LEU A 207 -30.84 13.67 8.90
C LEU A 207 -32.21 13.06 9.24
N ALA A 208 -33.23 13.90 9.43
CA ALA A 208 -34.60 13.43 9.66
C ALA A 208 -35.09 12.57 8.48
N GLN A 209 -34.86 13.02 7.24
CA GLN A 209 -35.23 12.26 6.04
C GLN A 209 -34.41 10.98 5.88
N ALA A 210 -33.13 11.00 6.25
CA ALA A 210 -32.24 9.84 6.18
C ALA A 210 -32.66 8.74 7.17
N LEU A 211 -33.13 9.12 8.36
CA LEU A 211 -33.60 8.19 9.40
C LEU A 211 -35.03 7.67 9.18
N ASN A 212 -35.76 8.27 8.24
CA ASN A 212 -37.13 7.87 7.88
C ASN A 212 -37.24 7.55 6.37
N PRO A 213 -36.52 6.53 5.87
CA PRO A 213 -36.55 6.17 4.46
C PRO A 213 -37.93 5.64 4.04
N PRO A 214 -38.29 5.80 2.76
CA PRO A 214 -39.50 5.19 2.20
C PRO A 214 -39.56 3.67 2.42
N LYS A 215 -40.77 3.14 2.68
CA LYS A 215 -40.99 1.71 2.97
C LYS A 215 -40.36 0.77 1.93
N TYR A 216 -40.40 1.11 0.65
CA TYR A 216 -39.85 0.24 -0.41
C TYR A 216 -38.33 0.02 -0.28
N MET A 217 -37.57 0.97 0.29
CA MET A 217 -36.13 0.83 0.52
C MET A 217 -35.80 -0.06 1.72
N MET A 218 -36.79 -0.29 2.59
CA MET A 218 -36.64 -1.09 3.79
C MET A 218 -36.83 -2.58 3.52
N GLU A 219 -37.30 -2.97 2.32
CA GLU A 219 -37.53 -4.36 1.95
C GLU A 219 -36.22 -5.16 2.05
N LEU A 220 -36.21 -6.22 2.86
CA LEU A 220 -35.07 -7.10 3.01
C LEU A 220 -35.03 -8.12 1.85
N PRO A 221 -33.97 -8.12 1.00
CA PRO A 221 -33.94 -8.93 -0.22
C PRO A 221 -34.16 -10.42 0.02
N PHE A 222 -33.64 -10.95 1.13
CA PHE A 222 -33.80 -12.35 1.53
C PHE A 222 -35.26 -12.84 1.53
N THR A 223 -36.20 -11.96 1.90
CA THR A 223 -37.63 -12.26 2.00
C THR A 223 -38.44 -11.78 0.78
N ALA A 224 -37.81 -11.13 -0.20
CA ALA A 224 -38.50 -10.42 -1.28
C ALA A 224 -39.29 -11.33 -2.23
N SER A 225 -39.02 -12.63 -2.25
CA SER A 225 -39.77 -13.62 -3.03
C SER A 225 -41.05 -14.12 -2.32
N GLN A 226 -41.28 -13.75 -1.06
CA GLN A 226 -42.50 -14.10 -0.34
C GLN A 226 -43.70 -13.24 -0.74
N GLN A 227 -44.90 -13.66 -0.31
CA GLN A 227 -46.10 -12.84 -0.40
C GLN A 227 -45.92 -11.54 0.40
N GLU A 228 -46.54 -10.45 -0.06
CA GLU A 228 -46.37 -9.11 0.49
C GLU A 228 -46.59 -9.03 2.01
N SER A 229 -47.54 -9.81 2.57
CA SER A 229 -47.80 -9.88 4.01
C SER A 229 -46.66 -10.45 4.85
N ASN A 230 -45.74 -11.20 4.22
CA ASN A 230 -44.66 -11.91 4.89
C ASN A 230 -43.28 -11.32 4.57
N LYS A 231 -43.20 -10.31 3.70
CA LYS A 231 -41.96 -9.60 3.43
C LYS A 231 -41.48 -8.84 4.67
N ALA A 232 -40.19 -8.89 4.92
CA ALA A 232 -39.55 -8.12 5.98
C ALA A 232 -39.20 -6.71 5.50
N TYR A 233 -39.54 -5.71 6.31
CA TYR A 233 -39.13 -4.32 6.14
C TYR A 233 -38.39 -3.88 7.39
N CYS A 234 -37.08 -3.71 7.30
CA CYS A 234 -36.25 -3.37 8.46
C CYS A 234 -35.00 -2.60 8.09
N TRP A 235 -34.39 -1.98 9.10
CA TRP A 235 -33.04 -1.47 8.98
C TRP A 235 -32.06 -2.63 8.97
N THR A 236 -30.90 -2.43 8.37
CA THR A 236 -29.75 -3.31 8.53
C THR A 236 -28.58 -2.52 9.10
N SER A 237 -27.72 -3.15 9.88
CA SER A 237 -26.51 -2.47 10.37
C SER A 237 -25.31 -3.39 10.57
N VAL A 238 -24.11 -2.82 10.49
CA VAL A 238 -22.84 -3.45 10.87
C VAL A 238 -22.07 -2.57 11.86
N TYR A 239 -21.25 -3.21 12.68
CA TYR A 239 -20.38 -2.55 13.67
C TYR A 239 -18.92 -2.87 13.34
N LEU A 240 -18.08 -1.83 13.22
CA LEU A 240 -16.69 -1.93 12.76
C LEU A 240 -15.77 -1.14 13.69
N ASN A 241 -14.57 -1.66 13.95
CA ASN A 241 -13.56 -1.03 14.81
C ASN A 241 -12.21 -0.81 14.10
N PRO A 242 -12.14 -0.01 13.02
CA PRO A 242 -10.91 0.16 12.26
C PRO A 242 -9.81 0.86 13.09
N PRO A 243 -8.53 0.49 12.89
CA PRO A 243 -7.42 1.04 13.66
C PRO A 243 -7.10 2.49 13.26
N VAL A 244 -6.66 3.28 14.25
CA VAL A 244 -6.24 4.69 14.13
C VAL A 244 -4.77 4.86 14.53
N VAL A 245 -4.37 4.27 15.66
CA VAL A 245 -2.96 4.21 16.10
C VAL A 245 -2.54 2.73 16.03
N PRO A 246 -1.55 2.37 15.18
CA PRO A 246 -1.08 0.98 15.05
C PRO A 246 -0.65 0.28 16.34
N GLY A 247 -0.17 1.06 17.32
CA GLY A 247 0.37 0.58 18.59
C GLY A 247 1.79 -0.02 18.51
N LEU A 248 2.60 0.14 19.55
CA LEU A 248 3.90 -0.54 19.69
C LEU A 248 3.76 -1.89 20.42
N ASN A 249 3.02 -1.89 21.52
CA ASN A 249 2.71 -3.08 22.33
C ASN A 249 1.41 -2.84 23.11
N ASN A 250 1.00 -3.85 23.88
CA ASN A 250 -0.22 -3.83 24.69
C ASN A 250 0.04 -3.56 26.18
N GLU A 251 1.29 -3.31 26.60
CA GLU A 251 1.65 -3.11 28.01
C GLU A 251 1.02 -1.83 28.58
N MET A 252 0.62 -1.87 29.86
CA MET A 252 -0.06 -0.73 30.50
C MET A 252 0.85 0.50 30.71
N ASN A 253 2.14 0.28 30.96
CA ASN A 253 3.09 1.36 31.30
C ASN A 253 4.00 1.74 30.11
N GLN A 254 3.44 1.74 28.90
CA GLN A 254 4.16 2.13 27.68
C GLN A 254 3.37 3.19 26.89
N PRO A 255 4.06 4.09 26.18
CA PRO A 255 3.40 5.04 25.28
C PRO A 255 2.91 4.33 24.00
N HIS A 256 2.06 5.01 23.23
CA HIS A 256 1.63 4.57 21.90
C HIS A 256 0.99 3.17 21.86
N ARG A 257 -0.07 2.97 22.65
CA ARG A 257 -0.91 1.77 22.57
C ARG A 257 -1.76 1.77 21.31
N GLN A 258 -2.23 0.59 20.89
CA GLN A 258 -3.15 0.49 19.78
C GLN A 258 -4.47 1.21 20.11
N LYS A 259 -4.96 2.02 19.17
CA LYS A 259 -6.23 2.76 19.30
C LYS A 259 -7.07 2.59 18.05
N ASN A 260 -8.38 2.44 18.22
CA ASN A 260 -9.36 2.23 17.17
C ASN A 260 -10.54 3.20 17.34
N ILE A 261 -11.16 3.60 16.23
CA ILE A 261 -12.50 4.21 16.27
C ILE A 261 -13.57 3.13 16.38
N GLU A 262 -14.78 3.55 16.66
CA GLU A 262 -15.97 2.73 16.49
C GLU A 262 -16.87 3.32 15.41
N VAL A 263 -17.40 2.47 14.52
CA VAL A 263 -18.27 2.88 13.41
C VAL A 263 -19.54 2.05 13.41
N ARG A 264 -20.68 2.73 13.41
CA ARG A 264 -22.02 2.16 13.19
C ARG A 264 -22.51 2.53 11.82
N TYR A 265 -22.68 1.55 10.95
CA TYR A 265 -23.17 1.77 9.60
C TYR A 265 -24.58 1.20 9.47
N PHE A 266 -25.56 2.08 9.27
CA PHE A 266 -26.96 1.77 9.00
C PHE A 266 -27.27 1.88 7.50
N ALA A 267 -27.99 0.90 6.97
CA ALA A 267 -28.55 0.93 5.62
C ALA A 267 -29.98 0.39 5.62
N PRO A 268 -30.89 0.94 4.80
CA PRO A 268 -32.17 0.32 4.52
C PRO A 268 -31.99 -1.10 3.98
N GLY A 269 -32.92 -2.02 4.30
CA GLY A 269 -32.81 -3.45 3.99
C GLY A 269 -32.42 -3.75 2.53
N SER A 270 -32.94 -3.00 1.56
CA SER A 270 -32.69 -3.23 0.14
C SER A 270 -31.23 -3.00 -0.27
N PHE A 271 -30.45 -2.31 0.56
CA PHE A 271 -29.04 -1.99 0.32
C PHE A 271 -28.08 -2.66 1.31
N VAL A 272 -28.51 -3.77 1.94
CA VAL A 272 -27.69 -4.58 2.85
C VAL A 272 -26.32 -4.98 2.26
N VAL A 273 -26.24 -5.09 0.93
CA VAL A 273 -25.01 -5.38 0.19
C VAL A 273 -23.89 -4.36 0.45
N ASN A 274 -24.21 -3.07 0.69
CA ASN A 274 -23.23 -2.05 1.07
C ASN A 274 -22.57 -2.34 2.42
N LEU A 275 -23.31 -2.97 3.35
CA LEU A 275 -22.79 -3.38 4.65
C LEU A 275 -21.87 -4.59 4.51
N GLY A 276 -22.27 -5.58 3.70
CA GLY A 276 -21.42 -6.73 3.35
C GLY A 276 -20.11 -6.30 2.66
N PHE A 277 -20.16 -5.27 1.83
CA PHE A 277 -18.97 -4.68 1.21
C PHE A 277 -17.97 -4.12 2.25
N VAL A 278 -18.41 -3.27 3.18
CA VAL A 278 -17.50 -2.69 4.19
C VAL A 278 -17.07 -3.70 5.24
N GLU A 279 -17.93 -4.65 5.59
CA GLU A 279 -17.62 -5.77 6.48
C GLU A 279 -16.41 -6.55 5.94
N GLN A 280 -16.42 -6.84 4.65
CA GLN A 280 -15.35 -7.58 4.02
C GLN A 280 -14.00 -6.84 4.00
N ILE A 281 -14.01 -5.51 4.05
CA ILE A 281 -12.78 -4.67 4.05
C ILE A 281 -12.26 -4.48 5.48
N PHE A 282 -13.13 -4.14 6.42
CA PHE A 282 -12.74 -3.65 7.76
C PHE A 282 -12.99 -4.65 8.90
N CYS A 283 -13.53 -5.83 8.58
CA CYS A 283 -13.87 -6.91 9.51
C CYS A 283 -15.03 -6.58 10.47
N ASN A 284 -15.96 -7.54 10.62
CA ASN A 284 -17.09 -7.42 11.52
C ASN A 284 -16.64 -7.43 13.00
N SER A 285 -17.09 -6.44 13.78
CA SER A 285 -16.79 -6.37 15.22
C SER A 285 -17.85 -7.03 16.10
N GLY A 286 -18.80 -7.75 15.50
CA GLY A 286 -19.84 -8.51 16.17
C GLY A 286 -20.98 -7.64 16.67
N ASN A 287 -21.68 -8.11 17.70
CA ASN A 287 -22.82 -7.42 18.25
C ASN A 287 -22.40 -6.26 19.17
N PRO A 288 -22.72 -4.98 18.90
CA PRO A 288 -22.31 -3.84 19.73
C PRO A 288 -22.93 -3.85 21.12
N LEU A 289 -24.01 -4.59 21.39
CA LEU A 289 -24.49 -4.78 22.77
C LEU A 289 -23.48 -5.57 23.63
N GLN A 290 -22.72 -6.45 23.00
CA GLN A 290 -21.77 -7.35 23.66
C GLN A 290 -20.30 -6.96 23.42
N ASN A 291 -20.02 -6.22 22.34
CA ASN A 291 -18.67 -5.98 21.82
C ASN A 291 -18.33 -4.47 21.72
N ASP A 292 -19.14 -3.59 22.30
CA ASP A 292 -18.84 -2.15 22.38
C ASP A 292 -17.41 -1.92 22.92
N LEU A 293 -16.60 -1.18 22.16
CA LEU A 293 -15.17 -1.06 22.39
C LEU A 293 -14.88 -0.35 23.69
N MET A 294 -15.62 0.72 24.00
CA MET A 294 -15.49 1.46 25.25
C MET A 294 -15.80 0.58 26.48
N THR A 295 -16.69 -0.40 26.34
CA THR A 295 -17.11 -1.27 27.45
C THR A 295 -16.23 -2.52 27.61
N ILE A 296 -15.77 -3.12 26.51
CA ILE A 296 -15.04 -4.40 26.53
C ILE A 296 -13.52 -4.24 26.43
N SER A 297 -13.05 -3.20 25.73
CA SER A 297 -11.63 -2.92 25.54
C SER A 297 -11.37 -1.41 25.55
N PRO A 298 -11.71 -0.71 26.67
CA PRO A 298 -11.57 0.75 26.79
C PRO A 298 -10.16 1.23 26.42
N GLU A 299 -9.14 0.44 26.71
CA GLU A 299 -7.76 0.76 26.35
C GLU A 299 -7.51 0.91 24.85
N LYS A 300 -8.32 0.27 24.02
CA LYS A 300 -8.27 0.37 22.55
C LYS A 300 -9.20 1.45 22.00
N TYR A 301 -10.16 1.94 22.78
CA TYR A 301 -11.03 3.05 22.37
C TYR A 301 -10.23 4.35 22.30
N CYS A 302 -10.46 5.12 21.24
CA CYS A 302 -9.74 6.36 20.98
C CYS A 302 -10.53 7.64 21.31
N GLY A 303 -11.76 7.50 21.85
CA GLY A 303 -12.64 8.63 22.11
C GLY A 303 -13.52 9.04 20.93
N VAL A 304 -13.51 8.30 19.81
CA VAL A 304 -14.27 8.62 18.59
C VAL A 304 -15.32 7.57 18.28
N SER A 305 -16.57 8.01 18.19
CA SER A 305 -17.72 7.17 17.79
C SER A 305 -18.40 7.77 16.56
N CYS A 306 -18.58 6.95 15.53
CA CYS A 306 -19.03 7.39 14.22
C CYS A 306 -20.33 6.69 13.78
N ALA A 307 -21.16 7.40 13.01
CA ALA A 307 -22.32 6.84 12.33
C ALA A 307 -22.28 7.11 10.81
N ILE A 308 -22.57 6.10 10.00
CA ILE A 308 -22.83 6.23 8.57
C ILE A 308 -24.28 5.82 8.31
N ILE A 309 -25.03 6.65 7.58
CA ILE A 309 -26.42 6.38 7.19
C ILE A 309 -26.51 6.40 5.66
N LEU A 310 -26.84 5.27 5.04
CA LEU A 310 -27.07 5.19 3.60
C LEU A 310 -28.48 5.66 3.26
N ALA A 311 -28.60 6.72 2.46
CA ALA A 311 -29.87 7.37 2.16
C ALA A 311 -29.89 7.93 0.72
N PRO A 312 -29.87 7.07 -0.32
CA PRO A 312 -29.81 7.53 -1.72
C PRO A 312 -31.03 8.34 -2.16
N HIS A 313 -32.16 8.27 -1.44
CA HIS A 313 -33.35 9.07 -1.72
C HIS A 313 -33.18 10.57 -1.45
N LEU A 314 -32.13 10.98 -0.71
CA LEU A 314 -31.91 12.38 -0.36
C LEU A 314 -31.68 13.30 -1.58
N VAL A 315 -31.27 12.74 -2.73
CA VAL A 315 -31.08 13.51 -3.97
C VAL A 315 -32.38 14.08 -4.54
N ASN A 316 -33.54 13.63 -4.06
CA ASN A 316 -34.86 14.02 -4.59
C ASN A 316 -35.47 15.24 -3.89
N PHE A 317 -34.86 15.74 -2.80
CA PHE A 317 -35.39 16.90 -2.08
C PHE A 317 -34.95 18.21 -2.72
N THR A 318 -35.85 19.19 -2.70
CA THR A 318 -35.54 20.56 -3.15
C THR A 318 -34.73 21.31 -2.09
N LYS A 319 -33.94 22.27 -2.52
CA LYS A 319 -33.21 23.19 -1.63
C LYS A 319 -34.16 23.93 -0.69
N LYS A 320 -35.36 24.30 -1.16
CA LYS A 320 -36.39 24.98 -0.38
C LYS A 320 -36.93 24.09 0.74
N GLU A 321 -37.26 22.82 0.46
CA GLU A 321 -37.70 21.86 1.49
C GLU A 321 -36.63 21.64 2.56
N CYS A 322 -35.36 21.64 2.16
CA CYS A 322 -34.23 21.57 3.08
C CYS A 322 -34.09 22.81 3.98
N GLY A 323 -34.89 23.86 3.77
CA GLY A 323 -34.81 25.10 4.54
C GLY A 323 -33.61 25.99 4.17
N LEU A 324 -33.05 25.85 2.96
CA LEU A 324 -32.04 26.77 2.45
C LEU A 324 -32.66 28.12 2.06
N PRO A 325 -31.90 29.23 2.16
CA PRO A 325 -32.41 30.56 1.85
C PRO A 325 -32.66 30.75 0.35
N HIS A 326 -33.57 31.67 0.03
CA HIS A 326 -33.67 32.23 -1.32
C HIS A 326 -32.36 32.94 -1.69
N TRP A 327 -31.98 32.94 -2.96
CA TRP A 327 -30.71 33.48 -3.45
C TRP A 327 -30.40 34.90 -2.97
N ASP A 328 -31.41 35.76 -2.91
CA ASP A 328 -31.26 37.16 -2.49
C ASP A 328 -30.97 37.31 -0.99
N GLN A 329 -31.32 36.31 -0.19
CA GLN A 329 -31.07 36.25 1.26
C GLN A 329 -29.80 35.47 1.62
N ALA A 330 -29.20 34.79 0.65
CA ALA A 330 -28.03 33.95 0.85
C ALA A 330 -26.73 34.77 0.96
N THR A 331 -25.82 34.30 1.81
CA THR A 331 -24.45 34.83 1.86
C THR A 331 -23.68 34.53 0.58
N GLU A 332 -22.57 35.23 0.33
CA GLU A 332 -21.71 34.95 -0.82
C GLU A 332 -21.22 33.50 -0.83
N LYS A 333 -20.82 32.97 0.35
CA LYS A 333 -20.39 31.58 0.49
C LYS A 333 -21.53 30.59 0.20
N GLN A 334 -22.75 30.85 0.68
CA GLN A 334 -23.90 30.01 0.36
C GLN A 334 -24.21 30.00 -1.15
N ARG A 335 -24.02 31.13 -1.83
CA ARG A 335 -24.17 31.21 -3.29
C ARG A 335 -23.09 30.43 -4.03
N GLU A 336 -21.83 30.54 -3.59
CA GLU A 336 -20.68 29.80 -4.14
C GLU A 336 -20.87 28.28 -4.01
N ASP A 337 -21.28 27.83 -2.82
CA ASP A 337 -21.47 26.40 -2.50
C ASP A 337 -22.79 25.83 -3.04
N GLY A 338 -23.63 26.67 -3.67
CA GLY A 338 -24.95 26.26 -4.16
C GLY A 338 -25.97 25.96 -3.05
N MET A 339 -25.74 26.46 -1.84
CA MET A 339 -26.59 26.35 -0.64
C MET A 339 -27.67 27.45 -0.59
N ALA A 340 -28.23 27.78 -1.75
CA ALA A 340 -29.33 28.72 -1.95
C ALA A 340 -30.10 28.37 -3.23
N TRP A 341 -31.36 28.78 -3.31
CA TRP A 341 -32.24 28.51 -4.46
C TRP A 341 -32.76 29.79 -5.12
N LYS A 342 -32.92 29.77 -6.45
CA LYS A 342 -33.60 30.80 -7.24
C LYS A 342 -35.01 30.33 -7.64
N ASP A 343 -35.12 29.07 -8.04
CA ASP A 343 -36.39 28.38 -8.30
C ASP A 343 -36.68 27.38 -7.16
N GLU A 344 -37.92 27.37 -6.69
CA GLU A 344 -38.39 26.47 -5.63
C GLU A 344 -38.22 24.99 -5.96
N LYS A 345 -38.17 24.65 -7.26
CA LYS A 345 -38.01 23.27 -7.75
C LYS A 345 -36.55 22.82 -7.84
N GLU A 346 -35.59 23.69 -7.53
CA GLU A 346 -34.18 23.30 -7.56
C GLU A 346 -33.88 22.19 -6.56
N LEU A 347 -33.46 21.04 -7.07
CA LEU A 347 -33.01 19.91 -6.25
C LEU A 347 -31.73 20.26 -5.51
N TYR A 348 -31.61 19.74 -4.29
CA TYR A 348 -30.37 19.81 -3.54
C TYR A 348 -29.23 19.16 -4.33
N ASN A 349 -28.08 19.83 -4.41
CA ASN A 349 -26.95 19.48 -5.27
C ASN A 349 -27.30 19.18 -6.75
N ASN A 350 -28.40 19.74 -7.25
CA ASN A 350 -28.94 19.49 -8.60
C ASN A 350 -29.30 18.00 -8.82
N GLY A 351 -29.73 17.30 -7.76
CA GLY A 351 -30.07 15.87 -7.81
C GLY A 351 -28.88 14.93 -7.99
N ARG A 352 -27.65 15.44 -7.81
CA ARG A 352 -26.43 14.64 -7.92
C ARG A 352 -26.05 13.99 -6.58
N PRO A 353 -25.42 12.80 -6.60
CA PRO A 353 -24.83 12.17 -5.43
C PRO A 353 -23.99 13.11 -4.55
N PHE A 354 -24.14 12.99 -3.23
CA PHE A 354 -23.31 13.70 -2.26
C PHE A 354 -23.14 12.88 -0.98
N LYS A 355 -22.18 13.28 -0.15
CA LYS A 355 -22.09 12.92 1.26
C LYS A 355 -22.15 14.17 2.11
N LEU A 356 -22.88 14.11 3.21
CA LEU A 356 -23.07 15.21 4.15
C LEU A 356 -22.60 14.75 5.53
N THR A 357 -21.53 15.37 6.03
CA THR A 357 -20.90 15.00 7.30
C THR A 357 -21.01 16.09 8.36
N TYR A 358 -21.42 15.70 9.56
CA TYR A 358 -21.24 16.46 10.78
C TYR A 358 -20.09 15.86 11.58
N ARG A 359 -19.29 16.71 12.20
CA ARG A 359 -18.14 16.31 13.03
C ARG A 359 -17.90 17.32 14.15
N ASN A 360 -17.50 16.83 15.31
CA ASN A 360 -17.14 17.65 16.46
C ASN A 360 -15.86 17.10 17.13
N PRO A 361 -14.70 17.79 16.99
CA PRO A 361 -13.42 17.36 17.57
C PRO A 361 -13.45 17.21 19.10
N GLN A 362 -14.26 17.99 19.80
CA GLN A 362 -14.33 18.00 21.26
C GLN A 362 -15.12 16.81 21.80
N SER A 363 -16.23 16.43 21.16
CA SER A 363 -17.02 15.26 21.56
C SER A 363 -16.60 13.96 20.89
N GLY A 364 -15.77 14.01 19.84
CA GLY A 364 -15.36 12.83 19.09
C GLY A 364 -16.48 12.18 18.27
N ILE A 365 -17.54 12.93 17.95
CA ILE A 365 -18.69 12.41 17.20
C ILE A 365 -18.60 12.79 15.72
N VAL A 366 -18.78 11.80 14.85
CA VAL A 366 -18.91 12.00 13.39
C VAL A 366 -20.17 11.30 12.88
N ILE A 367 -21.00 12.01 12.13
CA ILE A 367 -22.24 11.45 11.54
C ILE A 367 -22.23 11.82 10.06
N THR A 368 -22.29 10.81 9.18
CA THR A 368 -22.30 11.04 7.74
C THR A 368 -23.49 10.37 7.07
N MET A 369 -24.21 11.14 6.25
CA MET A 369 -25.23 10.63 5.33
C MET A 369 -24.61 10.46 3.94
N ILE A 370 -24.89 9.33 3.27
CA ILE A 370 -24.43 9.06 1.90
C ILE A 370 -25.65 8.95 0.98
N ALA A 371 -25.74 9.86 0.01
CA ALA A 371 -26.86 9.95 -0.93
C ALA A 371 -26.58 9.25 -2.28
N ASP A 372 -25.97 8.05 -2.24
CA ASP A 372 -25.72 7.18 -3.39
C ASP A 372 -25.32 5.78 -2.89
N THR A 373 -25.54 4.75 -3.71
CA THR A 373 -25.27 3.35 -3.33
C THR A 373 -23.93 2.82 -3.83
N TYR A 374 -23.15 3.58 -4.59
CA TYR A 374 -21.86 3.13 -5.08
C TYR A 374 -20.88 2.87 -3.91
N PHE A 375 -20.36 1.64 -3.86
CA PHE A 375 -19.52 1.12 -2.78
C PHE A 375 -18.27 1.96 -2.47
N GLY A 376 -17.74 2.69 -3.47
CA GLY A 376 -16.59 3.57 -3.28
C GLY A 376 -16.83 4.71 -2.30
N TYR A 377 -18.08 5.18 -2.11
CA TYR A 377 -18.39 6.17 -1.07
C TYR A 377 -18.26 5.55 0.32
N SER A 378 -18.83 4.36 0.53
CA SER A 378 -18.78 3.61 1.80
C SER A 378 -17.34 3.37 2.29
N LYS A 379 -16.46 2.82 1.43
CA LYS A 379 -15.04 2.60 1.76
C LYS A 379 -14.34 3.91 2.15
N LYS A 380 -14.55 4.96 1.36
CA LYS A 380 -13.85 6.23 1.52
C LYS A 380 -14.40 7.11 2.65
N GLU A 381 -15.61 6.84 3.12
CA GLU A 381 -16.14 7.49 4.31
C GLU A 381 -15.51 6.94 5.59
N ILE A 382 -15.32 5.62 5.68
CA ILE A 382 -14.55 5.04 6.79
C ILE A 382 -13.12 5.59 6.80
N LYS A 383 -12.47 5.76 5.63
CA LYS A 383 -11.19 6.48 5.50
C LYS A 383 -11.26 7.89 6.11
N THR A 384 -12.32 8.64 5.80
CA THR A 384 -12.53 10.00 6.31
C THR A 384 -12.66 10.02 7.85
N MET A 385 -13.37 9.05 8.42
CA MET A 385 -13.54 8.91 9.87
C MET A 385 -12.24 8.52 10.58
N VAL A 386 -11.46 7.60 9.99
CA VAL A 386 -10.11 7.26 10.49
C VAL A 386 -9.19 8.48 10.43
N SER A 387 -9.27 9.27 9.35
CA SER A 387 -8.52 10.52 9.22
C SER A 387 -8.91 11.54 10.29
N PHE A 388 -10.21 11.77 10.51
CA PHE A 388 -10.69 12.63 11.58
C PHE A 388 -10.12 12.22 12.95
N ALA A 389 -10.20 10.92 13.27
CA ALA A 389 -9.68 10.40 14.52
C ALA A 389 -8.17 10.56 14.66
N ALA A 390 -7.39 10.23 13.63
CA ALA A 390 -5.94 10.42 13.64
C ALA A 390 -5.55 11.88 13.91
N ASN A 391 -6.30 12.82 13.32
CA ASN A 391 -6.04 14.25 13.49
C ASN A 391 -6.25 14.72 14.95
N ILE A 392 -7.33 14.30 15.60
CA ILE A 392 -7.67 14.76 16.96
C ILE A 392 -6.96 13.96 18.07
N VAL A 393 -6.72 12.67 17.86
CA VAL A 393 -6.01 11.82 18.83
C VAL A 393 -4.51 12.14 18.80
N GLY A 394 -3.97 12.41 17.61
CA GLY A 394 -2.54 12.59 17.42
C GLY A 394 -1.76 11.28 17.46
N PHE A 395 -0.43 11.40 17.51
CA PHE A 395 0.57 10.32 17.36
C PHE A 395 0.59 9.61 16.01
N SER A 396 -0.55 9.52 15.34
CA SER A 396 -0.71 8.82 14.08
C SER A 396 -1.19 9.71 12.94
N GLN A 397 -1.08 9.17 11.73
CA GLN A 397 -1.62 9.75 10.50
C GLN A 397 -2.48 8.70 9.82
N GLU A 398 -3.59 9.13 9.22
CA GLU A 398 -4.25 8.38 8.16
C GLU A 398 -3.65 8.80 6.82
N GLU A 399 -3.27 7.84 5.99
CA GLU A 399 -2.55 8.10 4.75
C GLU A 399 -3.13 7.36 3.55
N HIS A 400 -3.19 8.09 2.43
CA HIS A 400 -3.44 7.53 1.11
C HIS A 400 -2.12 7.11 0.48
N ALA A 401 -1.65 5.92 0.84
CA ALA A 401 -0.29 5.48 0.55
C ALA A 401 -0.19 3.99 0.23
N GLY A 402 0.62 3.67 -0.78
CA GLY A 402 1.10 2.32 -1.05
C GLY A 402 2.39 2.03 -0.28
N GLY A 403 2.76 0.75 -0.15
CA GLY A 403 4.03 0.39 0.47
C GLY A 403 4.39 -1.08 0.32
N CYS A 404 5.67 -1.38 0.22
CA CYS A 404 6.17 -2.75 0.13
C CYS A 404 7.52 -2.94 0.85
N TYR A 405 7.69 -4.11 1.46
CA TYR A 405 9.01 -4.60 1.82
C TYR A 405 9.71 -5.14 0.58
N VAL A 406 10.99 -4.83 0.43
CA VAL A 406 11.82 -5.26 -0.69
C VAL A 406 13.16 -5.76 -0.20
N SER A 407 13.60 -6.89 -0.76
CA SER A 407 14.93 -7.43 -0.56
C SER A 407 15.58 -7.84 -1.87
N PRO A 408 16.87 -7.52 -2.09
CA PRO A 408 17.57 -7.89 -3.29
C PRO A 408 17.59 -9.40 -3.52
N VAL A 409 17.38 -9.79 -4.78
CA VAL A 409 17.58 -11.16 -5.24
C VAL A 409 18.63 -11.15 -6.35
N TYR A 410 19.45 -12.20 -6.36
CA TYR A 410 20.48 -12.43 -7.37
C TYR A 410 20.30 -13.79 -8.02
N SER A 411 20.59 -13.83 -9.30
CA SER A 411 20.76 -15.06 -10.07
C SER A 411 22.15 -15.64 -9.81
N TRP A 412 22.20 -16.86 -9.29
CA TRP A 412 23.42 -17.67 -9.18
C TRP A 412 23.60 -18.65 -10.35
N GLY A 413 22.58 -18.75 -11.21
CA GLY A 413 22.58 -19.66 -12.36
C GLY A 413 22.61 -21.12 -11.90
N ARG A 414 23.70 -21.84 -12.20
CA ARG A 414 23.78 -23.30 -12.00
C ARG A 414 24.59 -23.74 -10.77
N SER A 415 25.25 -22.81 -10.07
CA SER A 415 26.15 -23.14 -8.96
C SER A 415 26.14 -22.01 -7.91
N PHE A 416 26.01 -22.38 -6.64
CA PHE A 416 26.04 -21.47 -5.49
C PHE A 416 27.11 -21.89 -4.48
N ARG A 417 27.79 -20.92 -3.87
CA ARG A 417 28.71 -21.14 -2.76
C ARG A 417 28.54 -20.05 -1.70
N SER A 418 28.27 -20.45 -0.47
CA SER A 418 28.12 -19.59 0.71
C SER A 418 29.35 -18.71 1.00
N VAL A 419 30.54 -19.15 0.61
CA VAL A 419 31.82 -18.41 0.78
C VAL A 419 31.96 -17.21 -0.16
N ASP A 420 31.07 -17.03 -1.13
CA ASP A 420 31.09 -15.85 -2.00
C ASP A 420 30.76 -14.60 -1.17
N LYS A 421 31.53 -13.53 -1.37
CA LYS A 421 31.40 -12.26 -0.65
C LYS A 421 30.01 -11.63 -0.74
N ARG A 422 29.24 -11.92 -1.81
CA ARG A 422 27.86 -11.43 -1.97
C ARG A 422 26.90 -12.01 -0.94
N CYS A 423 27.22 -13.17 -0.36
CA CYS A 423 26.42 -13.78 0.71
C CYS A 423 26.62 -13.07 2.05
N LEU A 424 27.65 -12.24 2.20
CA LEU A 424 27.98 -11.48 3.42
C LEU A 424 28.17 -12.33 4.69
N LEU A 425 28.35 -13.65 4.53
CA LEU A 425 28.55 -14.58 5.65
C LEU A 425 30.00 -14.57 6.14
N PHE A 426 30.95 -14.35 5.23
CA PHE A 426 32.38 -14.34 5.50
C PHE A 426 32.94 -12.93 5.28
N LYS A 427 33.68 -12.39 6.26
CA LYS A 427 34.40 -11.12 6.17
C LYS A 427 35.88 -11.35 5.87
N ASP A 428 36.44 -10.45 5.08
CA ASP A 428 37.89 -10.34 4.92
C ASP A 428 38.49 -9.88 6.27
N PRO A 429 39.45 -10.60 6.87
CA PRO A 429 40.06 -10.23 8.15
C PRO A 429 40.75 -8.86 8.13
N ASN A 430 41.06 -8.31 6.96
CA ASN A 430 41.61 -6.96 6.81
C ASN A 430 40.54 -5.85 6.80
N ILE A 431 39.25 -6.22 6.85
CA ILE A 431 38.13 -5.28 6.92
C ILE A 431 37.49 -5.43 8.30
N LYS A 432 37.94 -4.62 9.27
CA LYS A 432 37.36 -4.59 10.63
C LYS A 432 35.84 -4.31 10.57
N ALA A 433 35.09 -4.93 11.47
CA ALA A 433 33.64 -4.76 11.57
C ALA A 433 33.26 -3.30 11.88
N LEU A 434 32.65 -2.62 10.92
CA LEU A 434 32.19 -1.24 11.04
C LEU A 434 30.76 -1.23 11.60
N SER A 435 30.60 -0.75 12.83
CA SER A 435 29.28 -0.57 13.45
C SER A 435 28.99 0.86 13.93
N SER A 436 29.86 1.83 13.64
CA SER A 436 29.64 3.26 13.90
C SER A 436 30.32 4.13 12.85
N SER A 437 29.77 5.31 12.58
CA SER A 437 30.21 6.26 11.56
C SER A 437 31.46 7.08 11.93
N GLN A 438 31.79 7.21 13.21
CA GLN A 438 33.03 7.86 13.65
C GLN A 438 34.27 6.99 13.39
N ASP A 439 34.11 5.67 13.36
CA ASP A 439 35.19 4.73 13.09
C ASP A 439 35.57 4.65 11.60
N LEU A 440 34.68 5.04 10.67
CA LEU A 440 34.96 5.08 9.22
C LEU A 440 36.06 6.10 8.89
N MET A 441 35.94 7.32 9.42
CA MET A 441 36.90 8.40 9.18
C MET A 441 38.25 8.14 9.88
N ALA A 442 38.24 7.45 11.01
CA ALA A 442 39.45 7.07 11.73
C ALA A 442 40.12 5.82 11.15
N ALA A 443 39.36 4.87 10.58
CA ALA A 443 39.88 3.66 9.96
C ALA A 443 40.35 3.88 8.52
N GLU A 444 39.73 4.78 7.74
CA GLU A 444 40.27 5.18 6.43
C GLU A 444 41.62 5.89 6.55
N LYS A 445 41.88 6.57 7.68
CA LYS A 445 43.20 7.15 8.00
C LYS A 445 44.18 6.20 8.71
N ASN A 446 43.72 5.11 9.34
CA ASN A 446 44.56 4.21 10.14
C ASN A 446 44.69 2.78 9.59
N ALA A 447 43.92 2.38 8.58
CA ALA A 447 44.09 1.08 7.89
C ALA A 447 45.34 1.05 6.99
N GLU A 448 46.04 2.18 6.85
CA GLU A 448 47.17 2.38 5.93
C GLU A 448 48.55 1.99 6.51
N LYS A 449 48.63 1.37 7.70
CA LYS A 449 49.94 1.11 8.37
C LYS A 449 50.29 -0.34 8.68
N SER A 450 49.50 -1.34 8.32
CA SER A 450 49.86 -2.74 8.59
C SER A 450 49.63 -3.65 7.38
N VAL A 451 50.57 -3.63 6.44
CA VAL A 451 50.69 -4.67 5.41
C VAL A 451 52.07 -5.32 5.54
N SER A 452 52.15 -6.32 6.41
CA SER A 452 53.12 -7.40 6.24
C SER A 452 52.58 -8.67 6.89
N GLN A 453 52.49 -9.72 6.07
CA GLN A 453 52.39 -11.15 6.40
C GLN A 453 50.99 -11.81 6.56
N ALA A 454 50.90 -12.93 5.84
CA ALA A 454 50.05 -14.12 6.00
C ALA A 454 48.59 -14.10 5.50
N GLN A 455 48.29 -15.14 4.71
CA GLN A 455 46.95 -15.65 4.38
C GLN A 455 46.14 -15.90 5.66
N ALA A 456 45.37 -14.92 6.10
CA ALA A 456 44.41 -15.11 7.18
C ALA A 456 43.11 -15.70 6.60
N ASN A 457 42.63 -16.80 7.20
CA ASN A 457 41.35 -17.40 6.83
C ASN A 457 40.19 -16.40 7.03
N PRO A 458 39.20 -16.34 6.12
CA PRO A 458 38.07 -15.43 6.23
C PRO A 458 37.27 -15.65 7.52
N ILE A 459 36.89 -14.55 8.19
CA ILE A 459 36.18 -14.59 9.47
C ILE A 459 34.68 -14.80 9.21
N VAL A 460 34.11 -15.88 9.74
CA VAL A 460 32.67 -16.14 9.72
C VAL A 460 31.94 -15.13 10.60
N THR A 461 30.93 -14.46 10.06
CA THR A 461 30.14 -13.45 10.81
C THR A 461 29.03 -14.05 11.66
N HIS A 462 28.43 -15.15 11.21
CA HIS A 462 27.31 -15.84 11.83
C HIS A 462 27.53 -17.34 11.72
N THR A 463 27.35 -18.07 12.81
CA THR A 463 27.62 -19.52 12.83
C THR A 463 26.35 -20.34 12.93
N PHE A 464 26.39 -21.58 12.42
CA PHE A 464 25.32 -22.55 12.55
C PHE A 464 24.99 -22.83 14.03
N LYS A 465 26.02 -22.83 14.89
CA LYS A 465 25.84 -22.96 16.34
C LYS A 465 24.94 -21.85 16.90
N GLN A 466 25.21 -20.59 16.56
CA GLN A 466 24.40 -19.45 16.99
C GLN A 466 22.98 -19.54 16.44
N MET A 467 22.82 -19.92 15.17
CA MET A 467 21.50 -20.14 14.57
C MET A 467 20.74 -21.28 15.27
N LYS A 468 21.41 -22.39 15.60
CA LYS A 468 20.81 -23.52 16.32
C LYS A 468 20.34 -23.12 17.72
N GLU A 469 21.13 -22.33 18.44
CA GLU A 469 20.74 -21.77 19.74
C GLU A 469 19.50 -20.89 19.61
N LEU A 470 19.49 -19.96 18.65
CA LEU A 470 18.39 -19.02 18.41
C LEU A 470 17.09 -19.70 17.99
N LEU A 471 17.18 -20.77 17.17
CA LEU A 471 16.02 -21.43 16.56
C LEU A 471 15.58 -22.72 17.27
N SER A 472 16.25 -23.15 18.34
CA SER A 472 16.07 -24.48 18.97
C SER A 472 14.61 -24.87 19.30
N ILE A 473 13.76 -23.91 19.63
CA ILE A 473 12.33 -24.13 19.91
C ILE A 473 11.49 -24.19 18.62
N HIS A 474 11.91 -23.51 17.56
CA HIS A 474 11.14 -23.28 16.33
C HIS A 474 11.61 -24.11 15.12
N ALA A 475 12.79 -24.72 15.21
CA ALA A 475 13.33 -25.64 14.23
C ALA A 475 13.77 -26.95 14.91
N THR A 476 13.67 -28.05 14.19
CA THR A 476 14.12 -29.37 14.65
C THR A 476 15.49 -29.66 14.06
N TYR A 477 16.51 -29.75 14.91
CA TYR A 477 17.84 -30.22 14.50
C TYR A 477 17.81 -31.72 14.22
N LEU A 478 18.41 -32.13 13.10
CA LEU A 478 18.54 -33.54 12.70
C LEU A 478 20.02 -33.95 12.85
N PRO A 479 20.42 -34.58 13.98
CA PRO A 479 21.83 -34.88 14.27
C PRO A 479 22.51 -35.76 13.22
N GLU A 480 21.78 -36.70 12.61
CA GLU A 480 22.33 -37.56 11.54
C GLU A 480 22.59 -36.79 10.25
N LYS A 481 21.93 -35.64 10.06
CA LYS A 481 21.99 -34.86 8.83
C LYS A 481 22.78 -33.57 8.97
N GLY A 482 22.92 -33.00 10.17
CA GLY A 482 23.70 -31.78 10.38
C GLY A 482 23.05 -30.48 9.92
N TYR A 483 21.71 -30.44 9.80
CA TYR A 483 20.94 -29.22 9.49
C TYR A 483 19.65 -29.20 10.32
N MET A 484 18.92 -28.07 10.33
CA MET A 484 17.61 -27.98 11.00
C MET A 484 16.46 -27.80 10.00
N VAL A 485 15.28 -28.29 10.36
CA VAL A 485 14.03 -28.13 9.60
C VAL A 485 13.10 -27.22 10.39
N ASP A 486 12.53 -26.20 9.76
CA ASP A 486 11.55 -25.33 10.41
C ASP A 486 10.28 -26.12 10.79
N LYS A 487 9.76 -25.91 12.00
CA LYS A 487 8.57 -26.65 12.48
C LYS A 487 7.27 -26.17 11.84
N SER A 488 7.24 -24.93 11.34
CA SER A 488 6.04 -24.32 10.74
C SER A 488 6.00 -24.52 9.24
N TYR A 489 7.15 -24.45 8.60
CA TYR A 489 7.31 -24.63 7.16
C TYR A 489 8.39 -25.66 6.88
N PRO A 490 8.06 -26.97 6.79
CA PRO A 490 9.05 -28.03 6.59
C PRO A 490 9.90 -27.91 5.31
N SER A 491 9.49 -27.06 4.37
CA SER A 491 10.25 -26.63 3.19
C SER A 491 11.45 -25.72 3.52
N ILE A 492 11.54 -25.15 4.72
CA ILE A 492 12.65 -24.28 5.13
C ILE A 492 13.71 -25.12 5.84
N LEU A 493 14.91 -25.15 5.27
CA LEU A 493 16.07 -25.87 5.78
C LEU A 493 17.16 -24.88 6.21
N TYR A 494 17.50 -24.89 7.49
CA TYR A 494 18.56 -24.06 8.06
C TYR A 494 19.90 -24.80 7.94
N MET A 495 20.82 -24.26 7.15
CA MET A 495 22.03 -24.94 6.70
C MET A 495 23.32 -24.40 7.37
N PRO A 496 24.38 -25.23 7.49
CA PRO A 496 25.70 -24.78 7.94
C PRO A 496 26.38 -23.76 7.01
N GLU A 497 27.44 -23.13 7.51
CA GLU A 497 28.14 -22.00 6.92
C GLU A 497 28.76 -22.29 5.55
N ASN A 498 29.05 -23.55 5.27
CA ASN A 498 29.83 -23.98 4.10
C ASN A 498 28.98 -24.63 3.00
N LEU A 499 27.71 -24.22 2.91
CA LEU A 499 26.76 -24.66 1.89
C LEU A 499 27.28 -24.40 0.46
N GLN A 500 27.15 -25.41 -0.40
CA GLN A 500 27.35 -25.31 -1.84
C GLN A 500 26.22 -26.06 -2.55
N ILE A 501 25.78 -25.57 -3.70
CA ILE A 501 24.73 -26.21 -4.50
C ILE A 501 25.20 -26.26 -5.96
N GLU A 502 25.13 -27.44 -6.57
CA GLU A 502 25.53 -27.67 -7.96
C GLU A 502 24.38 -28.32 -8.75
N LEU A 503 23.89 -27.64 -9.79
CA LEU A 503 22.82 -28.17 -10.64
C LEU A 503 23.32 -29.17 -11.69
N LYS A 504 24.64 -29.28 -11.90
CA LYS A 504 25.24 -30.25 -12.83
C LYS A 504 24.96 -31.69 -12.40
N ASP A 505 25.16 -31.97 -11.12
CA ASP A 505 24.91 -33.28 -10.49
C ASP A 505 23.65 -33.30 -9.60
N ARG A 506 23.00 -32.14 -9.46
CA ARG A 506 21.75 -31.92 -8.71
C ARG A 506 21.95 -32.17 -7.22
N ASN A 507 23.07 -31.74 -6.67
CA ASN A 507 23.43 -31.95 -5.26
C ASN A 507 23.61 -30.64 -4.48
N VAL A 508 23.34 -30.74 -3.18
CA VAL A 508 23.70 -29.79 -2.13
C VAL A 508 24.82 -30.43 -1.32
N TYR A 509 25.90 -29.69 -1.12
CA TYR A 509 27.09 -30.08 -0.36
C TYR A 509 27.26 -29.17 0.84
N TYR A 510 27.60 -29.74 1.99
CA TYR A 510 27.91 -29.00 3.22
C TYR A 510 28.70 -29.90 4.16
N LYS A 511 29.22 -29.36 5.26
CA LYS A 511 29.91 -30.15 6.28
C LYS A 511 29.02 -30.31 7.49
N HIS A 512 29.06 -31.49 8.08
CA HIS A 512 28.38 -31.77 9.32
C HIS A 512 28.93 -30.85 10.43
N PRO A 513 28.11 -30.06 11.13
CA PRO A 513 28.59 -29.03 12.05
C PRO A 513 29.28 -29.60 13.29
N GLU A 514 29.01 -30.87 13.66
CA GLU A 514 29.57 -31.51 14.86
C GLU A 514 30.70 -32.50 14.55
N THR A 515 30.69 -33.14 13.37
CA THR A 515 31.67 -34.19 13.00
C THR A 515 32.60 -33.76 11.88
N ASN A 516 32.33 -32.62 11.24
CA ASN A 516 33.06 -32.09 10.09
C ASN A 516 33.06 -33.02 8.85
N ALA A 517 32.22 -34.06 8.85
CA ALA A 517 32.07 -34.99 7.74
C ALA A 517 31.44 -34.30 6.52
N ASP A 518 31.84 -34.69 5.31
CA ASP A 518 31.24 -34.18 4.08
C ASP A 518 29.85 -34.79 3.87
N MET A 519 28.84 -33.93 3.77
CA MET A 519 27.45 -34.30 3.59
C MET A 519 26.99 -33.95 2.18
N THR A 520 26.14 -34.80 1.60
CA THR A 520 25.55 -34.60 0.28
C THR A 520 24.06 -34.95 0.29
N MET A 521 23.23 -34.11 -0.32
CA MET A 521 21.81 -34.39 -0.55
C MET A 521 21.34 -33.89 -1.90
N LYS A 522 20.21 -34.40 -2.40
CA LYS A 522 19.62 -33.87 -3.65
C LYS A 522 19.03 -32.49 -3.45
N VAL A 523 19.21 -31.62 -4.44
CA VAL A 523 18.54 -30.31 -4.49
C VAL A 523 17.05 -30.53 -4.68
N LYS A 524 16.26 -29.78 -3.94
CA LYS A 524 14.80 -29.82 -3.98
C LYS A 524 14.26 -28.46 -4.44
N ASN A 525 13.22 -28.47 -5.27
CA ASN A 525 12.59 -27.25 -5.82
C ASN A 525 11.55 -26.63 -4.87
N ASP A 526 11.06 -27.39 -3.90
CA ASP A 526 10.10 -26.96 -2.89
C ASP A 526 10.78 -26.45 -1.61
N CYS A 527 12.11 -26.39 -1.57
CA CYS A 527 12.88 -26.06 -0.38
C CYS A 527 13.59 -24.70 -0.46
N VAL A 528 13.64 -24.01 0.68
CA VAL A 528 14.42 -22.79 0.89
C VAL A 528 15.59 -23.10 1.82
N TYR A 529 16.81 -22.96 1.32
CA TYR A 529 18.03 -23.17 2.09
C TYR A 529 18.47 -21.85 2.74
N VAL A 530 18.41 -21.76 4.06
CA VAL A 530 18.70 -20.54 4.83
C VAL A 530 20.06 -20.66 5.51
N LEU A 531 20.95 -19.70 5.27
CA LEU A 531 22.27 -19.61 5.89
C LEU A 531 22.20 -18.93 7.27
N PRO A 532 23.25 -19.08 8.12
CA PRO A 532 23.24 -18.54 9.48
C PRO A 532 23.05 -17.03 9.62
N ASN A 533 23.36 -16.25 8.58
CA ASN A 533 23.13 -14.81 8.56
C ASN A 533 21.77 -14.41 7.98
N GLY A 534 20.92 -15.37 7.62
CA GLY A 534 19.60 -15.15 7.03
C GLY A 534 19.56 -15.14 5.50
N TYR A 535 20.71 -15.24 4.81
CA TYR A 535 20.72 -15.33 3.35
C TYR A 535 20.02 -16.60 2.86
N GLN A 536 19.17 -16.48 1.84
CA GLN A 536 18.31 -17.57 1.39
C GLN A 536 18.68 -18.01 -0.01
N VAL A 537 18.62 -19.32 -0.29
CA VAL A 537 18.90 -19.88 -1.61
C VAL A 537 17.76 -20.82 -2.01
N GLN A 538 17.29 -20.70 -3.24
CA GLN A 538 16.19 -21.51 -3.77
C GLN A 538 16.47 -21.96 -5.20
N LEU A 539 15.98 -23.15 -5.55
CA LEU A 539 15.94 -23.64 -6.93
C LEU A 539 14.61 -23.24 -7.56
N ILE A 540 14.65 -22.40 -8.59
CA ILE A 540 13.46 -21.96 -9.31
C ILE A 540 13.53 -22.36 -10.78
N ARG A 541 12.37 -22.37 -11.43
CA ARG A 541 12.26 -22.38 -12.89
C ARG A 541 11.91 -20.96 -13.33
N HIS A 542 12.80 -20.31 -14.08
CA HIS A 542 12.62 -18.93 -14.50
C HIS A 542 11.33 -18.81 -15.34
N PRO A 543 10.42 -17.87 -15.02
CA PRO A 543 9.07 -17.87 -15.60
C PRO A 543 9.06 -17.55 -17.10
N MET A 544 9.99 -16.71 -17.57
CA MET A 544 10.08 -16.35 -19.00
C MET A 544 10.93 -17.35 -19.81
N SER A 545 12.20 -17.56 -19.45
CA SER A 545 13.11 -18.47 -20.18
C SER A 545 12.85 -19.97 -19.96
N GLY A 546 12.08 -20.36 -18.93
CA GLY A 546 11.81 -21.77 -18.60
C GLY A 546 13.00 -22.55 -18.03
N GLN A 547 14.17 -21.90 -17.84
CA GLN A 547 15.40 -22.54 -17.36
C GLN A 547 15.41 -22.72 -15.84
N TRP A 548 15.97 -23.84 -15.38
CA TRP A 548 16.23 -24.07 -13.95
C TRP A 548 17.47 -23.31 -13.50
N MET A 549 17.35 -22.60 -12.38
CA MET A 549 18.43 -21.80 -11.82
C MET A 549 18.31 -21.64 -10.30
N LEU A 550 19.43 -21.34 -9.66
CA LEU A 550 19.51 -20.94 -8.27
C LEU A 550 19.36 -19.42 -8.16
N ILE A 551 18.48 -18.98 -7.27
CA ILE A 551 18.39 -17.59 -6.84
C ILE A 551 18.80 -17.47 -5.38
N GLY A 552 19.35 -16.32 -5.03
CA GLY A 552 19.77 -16.00 -3.68
C GLY A 552 19.18 -14.68 -3.23
N THR A 553 18.51 -14.69 -2.09
CA THR A 553 17.84 -13.51 -1.52
C THR A 553 18.65 -13.00 -0.34
N GLU A 554 19.02 -11.72 -0.38
CA GLU A 554 19.77 -11.07 0.69
C GLU A 554 18.93 -10.92 1.96
N GLN A 555 19.63 -10.87 3.10
CA GLN A 555 19.05 -10.77 4.44
C GLN A 555 18.58 -9.36 4.83
N ASP A 556 19.00 -8.32 4.12
CA ASP A 556 18.51 -6.96 4.42
C ASP A 556 17.14 -6.74 3.77
N VAL A 557 16.30 -6.00 4.48
CA VAL A 557 14.91 -5.72 4.10
C VAL A 557 14.73 -4.22 4.17
N PHE A 558 14.24 -3.63 3.09
CA PHE A 558 13.90 -2.22 3.00
C PHE A 558 12.39 -2.04 2.91
N PHE A 559 11.84 -1.08 3.62
CA PHE A 559 10.44 -0.68 3.46
C PHE A 559 10.33 0.59 2.62
N CYS A 560 9.87 0.43 1.37
CA CYS A 560 9.53 1.52 0.47
C CYS A 560 8.09 1.96 0.72
N PHE A 561 7.88 3.25 0.99
CA PHE A 561 6.55 3.81 1.30
C PHE A 561 6.21 4.95 0.34
N LYS A 562 5.04 4.89 -0.31
CA LYS A 562 4.62 5.81 -1.39
C LYS A 562 3.37 6.61 -0.98
N PRO A 563 3.53 7.70 -0.20
CA PRO A 563 2.43 8.57 0.20
C PRO A 563 2.07 9.60 -0.87
N ALA A 564 0.97 10.32 -0.66
CA ALA A 564 0.61 11.58 -1.34
C ALA A 564 0.76 11.52 -2.87
N SER A 565 0.41 10.40 -3.48
CA SER A 565 0.62 10.14 -4.90
C SER A 565 -0.71 10.17 -5.64
N VAL A 566 -0.86 11.10 -6.58
CA VAL A 566 -2.11 11.30 -7.34
C VAL A 566 -2.54 10.05 -8.12
N SER A 567 -3.81 9.97 -8.50
CA SER A 567 -4.31 8.87 -9.31
C SER A 567 -3.53 8.74 -10.62
N GLY A 568 -3.00 7.55 -10.90
CA GLY A 568 -2.13 7.26 -12.05
C GLY A 568 -0.65 7.61 -11.85
N ALA A 569 -0.23 7.93 -10.62
CA ALA A 569 1.19 8.06 -10.27
C ALA A 569 1.87 6.73 -9.86
N GLY A 570 1.13 5.62 -9.91
CA GLY A 570 1.64 4.28 -9.65
C GLY A 570 1.74 3.92 -8.16
N LYS A 571 0.65 4.00 -7.38
CA LYS A 571 0.71 3.66 -5.93
C LYS A 571 0.89 2.15 -5.71
N SER A 572 0.01 1.36 -6.30
CA SER A 572 0.02 -0.11 -6.20
C SER A 572 1.15 -0.73 -7.05
N GLU A 573 1.63 -0.02 -8.07
CA GLU A 573 2.77 -0.43 -8.91
C GLU A 573 4.08 -0.54 -8.12
N LEU A 574 4.19 0.09 -6.95
CA LEU A 574 5.36 -0.04 -6.09
C LEU A 574 5.57 -1.50 -5.63
N SER A 575 4.50 -2.21 -5.29
CA SER A 575 4.56 -3.60 -4.81
C SER A 575 4.56 -4.64 -5.92
N LYS A 576 4.18 -4.28 -7.15
CA LYS A 576 4.19 -5.19 -8.31
C LYS A 576 5.62 -5.60 -8.67
N SER A 577 5.80 -6.82 -9.17
CA SER A 577 7.10 -7.31 -9.62
C SER A 577 7.45 -6.75 -11.01
N VAL A 578 8.73 -6.43 -11.24
CA VAL A 578 9.22 -6.11 -12.59
C VAL A 578 9.23 -7.34 -13.51
N MET A 579 9.10 -8.56 -12.97
CA MET A 579 9.16 -9.80 -13.75
C MET A 579 8.09 -9.86 -14.85
N ASP A 580 6.90 -9.30 -14.62
CA ASP A 580 5.83 -9.29 -15.63
C ASP A 580 6.15 -8.38 -16.83
N ALA A 581 7.10 -7.46 -16.69
CA ALA A 581 7.62 -6.61 -17.77
C ALA A 581 8.92 -7.15 -18.39
N VAL A 582 9.43 -8.29 -17.92
CA VAL A 582 10.65 -8.91 -18.47
C VAL A 582 10.29 -9.78 -19.68
N SER A 583 11.09 -9.64 -20.73
CA SER A 583 11.11 -10.56 -21.87
C SER A 583 12.43 -11.33 -21.90
N SER A 584 12.43 -12.54 -22.47
CA SER A 584 13.64 -13.35 -22.64
C SER A 584 13.92 -13.61 -24.12
N GLY A 585 15.19 -13.66 -24.48
CA GLY A 585 15.65 -13.99 -25.84
C GLY A 585 17.10 -14.48 -25.84
N PRO A 586 17.62 -14.98 -26.98
CA PRO A 586 19.01 -15.39 -27.07
C PRO A 586 19.96 -14.20 -26.83
N PHE A 587 21.16 -14.50 -26.29
CA PHE A 587 22.28 -13.56 -26.35
C PHE A 587 22.74 -13.49 -27.81
N ILE A 588 22.38 -12.40 -28.48
CA ILE A 588 22.73 -12.17 -29.88
C ILE A 588 24.11 -11.53 -29.93
N VAL A 589 25.02 -12.10 -30.71
CA VAL A 589 26.33 -11.53 -31.03
C VAL A 589 26.41 -11.38 -32.54
N LYS A 590 26.47 -10.14 -33.04
CA LYS A 590 26.53 -9.87 -34.48
C LYS A 590 27.87 -10.31 -35.09
N ASP A 591 28.97 -9.99 -34.42
CA ASP A 591 30.33 -10.34 -34.82
C ASP A 591 31.07 -11.02 -33.66
N PHE A 592 31.01 -12.35 -33.63
CA PHE A 592 31.57 -13.15 -32.55
C PHE A 592 33.09 -13.18 -32.55
N ASP A 593 33.72 -13.19 -33.73
CA ASP A 593 35.17 -13.21 -33.84
C ASP A 593 35.76 -11.86 -33.35
N LEU A 594 35.10 -10.74 -33.67
CA LEU A 594 35.44 -9.44 -33.11
C LEU A 594 35.28 -9.42 -31.59
N CYS A 595 34.13 -9.88 -31.07
CA CYS A 595 33.88 -9.92 -29.63
C CYS A 595 34.91 -10.77 -28.88
N MET A 596 35.30 -11.93 -29.43
CA MET A 596 36.33 -12.79 -28.86
C MET A 596 37.69 -12.09 -28.82
N LYS A 597 38.06 -11.38 -29.90
CA LYS A 597 39.32 -10.64 -30.01
C LYS A 597 39.38 -9.46 -29.04
N GLU A 598 38.35 -8.61 -29.03
CA GLU A 598 38.30 -7.43 -28.15
C GLU A 598 38.19 -7.84 -26.68
N ALA A 599 37.45 -8.92 -26.35
CA ALA A 599 37.40 -9.44 -24.99
C ALA A 599 38.78 -9.91 -24.50
N ASP A 600 39.55 -10.58 -25.37
CA ASP A 600 40.92 -10.99 -25.05
C ASP A 600 41.84 -9.78 -24.86
N GLN A 601 41.71 -8.74 -25.68
CA GLN A 601 42.44 -7.49 -25.52
C GLN A 601 42.13 -6.83 -24.16
N ILE A 602 40.87 -6.80 -23.76
CA ILE A 602 40.43 -6.18 -22.50
C ILE A 602 40.91 -6.99 -21.29
N PHE A 603 40.86 -8.33 -21.33
CA PHE A 603 41.36 -9.17 -20.23
C PHE A 603 42.87 -8.99 -20.00
N ASN A 604 43.62 -8.70 -21.06
CA ASN A 604 45.06 -8.48 -21.01
C ASN A 604 45.48 -6.99 -20.94
N TYR A 605 44.53 -6.06 -20.82
CA TYR A 605 44.84 -4.62 -20.76
C TYR A 605 45.43 -4.19 -19.41
N ASP A 606 46.39 -3.27 -19.44
CA ASP A 606 46.98 -2.66 -18.24
C ASP A 606 46.13 -1.48 -17.73
N PHE A 607 45.18 -1.80 -16.86
CA PHE A 607 44.29 -0.80 -16.26
C PHE A 607 44.98 0.18 -15.30
N SER A 608 46.27 0.02 -14.99
CA SER A 608 46.95 0.94 -14.05
C SER A 608 47.02 2.38 -14.58
N LYS A 609 47.02 2.55 -15.90
CA LYS A 609 47.13 3.84 -16.60
C LYS A 609 45.81 4.58 -16.81
N ARG A 610 44.69 4.00 -16.37
CA ARG A 610 43.35 4.53 -16.69
C ARG A 610 43.00 5.82 -15.96
N HIS A 611 43.59 6.11 -14.80
CA HIS A 611 43.18 7.22 -13.93
C HIS A 611 43.88 8.51 -14.32
N LYS A 612 43.17 9.65 -14.30
CA LYS A 612 43.77 10.97 -14.56
C LYS A 612 44.88 11.32 -13.57
N VAL A 613 44.68 10.97 -12.30
CA VAL A 613 45.72 11.01 -11.27
C VAL A 613 46.30 9.60 -11.14
N PRO A 614 47.60 9.39 -11.40
CA PRO A 614 48.22 8.08 -11.31
C PRO A 614 47.99 7.47 -9.93
N PHE A 615 47.24 6.37 -9.89
CA PHE A 615 47.01 5.63 -8.65
C PHE A 615 48.22 4.74 -8.40
N ASP A 616 49.04 5.08 -7.40
CA ASP A 616 50.20 4.25 -7.04
C ASP A 616 49.73 3.00 -6.27
N TYR A 617 49.60 1.91 -7.03
CA TYR A 617 49.25 0.59 -6.52
C TYR A 617 50.24 0.08 -5.45
N ASN A 618 51.51 0.48 -5.52
CA ASN A 618 52.54 0.08 -4.57
C ASN A 618 52.43 0.87 -3.25
N ALA A 619 52.18 2.19 -3.32
CA ALA A 619 51.93 3.01 -2.13
C ALA A 619 50.62 2.62 -1.40
N ALA A 620 49.63 2.10 -2.13
CA ALA A 620 48.34 1.66 -1.58
C ALA A 620 48.31 0.18 -1.14
N GLY A 621 49.41 -0.57 -1.26
CA GLY A 621 49.49 -1.99 -0.89
C GLY A 621 48.57 -2.92 -1.71
N ARG A 622 48.24 -2.58 -2.96
CA ARG A 622 47.27 -3.30 -3.81
C ARG A 622 47.93 -3.85 -5.08
N SER A 623 47.71 -5.12 -5.42
CA SER A 623 48.03 -5.65 -6.76
C SER A 623 46.85 -5.51 -7.73
N ALA A 624 47.14 -5.30 -9.03
CA ALA A 624 46.12 -5.27 -10.07
C ALA A 624 45.46 -6.65 -10.20
N ARG A 625 44.18 -6.76 -9.83
CA ARG A 625 43.42 -8.01 -9.91
C ARG A 625 42.91 -8.25 -11.34
N HIS A 626 43.21 -9.41 -11.91
CA HIS A 626 42.67 -9.84 -13.21
C HIS A 626 41.13 -9.78 -13.24
N ILE A 627 40.53 -9.48 -14.40
CA ILE A 627 39.08 -9.32 -14.55
C ILE A 627 38.32 -10.57 -14.09
N LEU A 628 38.77 -11.75 -14.52
CA LEU A 628 38.14 -13.04 -14.20
C LEU A 628 38.43 -13.54 -12.77
N SER A 629 39.32 -12.88 -12.02
CA SER A 629 39.63 -13.26 -10.64
C SER A 629 38.39 -13.31 -9.75
N PRO A 630 38.15 -14.38 -8.95
CA PRO A 630 37.04 -14.44 -7.99
C PRO A 630 37.04 -13.28 -6.97
N ALA A 631 38.22 -12.73 -6.67
CA ALA A 631 38.35 -11.58 -5.78
C ALA A 631 37.76 -10.29 -6.38
N ARG A 632 37.59 -10.21 -7.70
CA ARG A 632 37.02 -9.07 -8.42
C ARG A 632 35.52 -9.31 -8.70
N SER A 633 34.64 -8.42 -8.25
CA SER A 633 33.18 -8.57 -8.48
C SER A 633 32.79 -8.16 -9.89
N LEU A 634 31.69 -8.69 -10.42
CA LEU A 634 31.12 -8.24 -11.68
C LEU A 634 30.85 -6.72 -11.67
N GLY A 635 30.28 -6.18 -10.59
CA GLY A 635 30.09 -4.73 -10.45
C GLY A 635 31.38 -3.90 -10.58
N SER A 636 32.51 -4.40 -10.04
CA SER A 636 33.81 -3.73 -10.21
C SER A 636 34.40 -3.88 -11.61
N VAL A 637 33.96 -4.86 -12.39
CA VAL A 637 34.30 -5.02 -13.81
C VAL A 637 33.42 -4.09 -14.64
N ILE A 638 32.13 -3.95 -14.29
CA ILE A 638 31.24 -2.98 -14.93
C ILE A 638 31.77 -1.56 -14.74
N GLN A 639 32.10 -1.15 -13.51
CA GLN A 639 32.70 0.16 -13.26
C GLN A 639 34.04 0.35 -13.98
N LEU A 640 34.84 -0.71 -14.13
CA LEU A 640 36.08 -0.65 -14.90
C LEU A 640 35.79 -0.37 -16.37
N LEU A 641 34.80 -1.05 -16.93
CA LEU A 641 34.44 -1.01 -18.34
C LEU A 641 33.26 -0.06 -18.63
N THR A 642 33.09 0.97 -17.80
CA THR A 642 32.15 2.07 -18.03
C THR A 642 32.96 3.36 -18.16
N PRO A 643 32.82 4.14 -19.25
CA PRO A 643 33.54 5.40 -19.41
C PRO A 643 33.22 6.39 -18.28
N ASP A 644 34.28 6.98 -17.71
CA ASP A 644 34.22 7.96 -16.62
C ASP A 644 35.13 9.14 -16.96
N HIS A 645 34.54 10.22 -17.47
CA HIS A 645 35.28 11.42 -17.85
C HIS A 645 35.73 12.27 -16.65
N GLU A 646 35.35 11.93 -15.43
CA GLU A 646 35.86 12.60 -14.22
C GLU A 646 37.13 11.90 -13.74
N ASP A 647 37.07 10.57 -13.58
CA ASP A 647 38.14 9.78 -12.96
C ASP A 647 39.15 9.21 -13.97
N TYR A 648 38.73 8.88 -15.20
CA TYR A 648 39.58 8.22 -16.19
C TYR A 648 40.19 9.18 -17.22
N THR A 649 41.36 8.81 -17.77
CA THR A 649 42.03 9.55 -18.84
C THR A 649 41.17 9.56 -20.10
N GLU A 650 41.23 10.65 -20.86
CA GLU A 650 40.53 10.72 -22.16
C GLU A 650 41.01 9.63 -23.13
N GLU A 651 42.29 9.28 -23.08
CA GLU A 651 42.83 8.15 -23.86
C GLU A 651 42.16 6.83 -23.51
N TYR A 652 41.99 6.53 -22.21
CA TYR A 652 41.33 5.30 -21.76
C TYR A 652 39.84 5.29 -22.13
N ASN A 653 39.14 6.41 -21.91
CA ASN A 653 37.73 6.53 -22.27
C ASN A 653 37.54 6.36 -23.79
N HIS A 654 38.39 6.97 -24.61
CA HIS A 654 38.33 6.83 -26.07
C HIS A 654 38.66 5.39 -26.51
N TRP A 655 39.67 4.75 -25.91
CA TRP A 655 39.98 3.34 -26.16
C TRP A 655 38.80 2.43 -25.81
N LEU A 656 38.20 2.62 -24.63
CA LEU A 656 37.05 1.83 -24.19
C LEU A 656 35.82 2.05 -25.09
N GLN A 657 35.57 3.30 -25.51
CA GLN A 657 34.48 3.66 -26.43
C GLN A 657 34.70 3.16 -27.86
N SER A 658 35.94 2.86 -28.25
CA SER A 658 36.25 2.27 -29.57
C SER A 658 35.84 0.80 -29.70
N MET A 659 35.59 0.12 -28.57
CA MET A 659 35.18 -1.29 -28.53
C MET A 659 33.73 -1.46 -28.95
N HIS A 660 33.39 -2.59 -29.56
CA HIS A 660 32.01 -2.88 -29.93
C HIS A 660 31.13 -3.03 -28.67
N PRO A 661 29.90 -2.46 -28.62
CA PRO A 661 29.03 -2.54 -27.44
C PRO A 661 28.71 -3.98 -26.98
N ASP A 662 28.61 -4.91 -27.93
CA ASP A 662 28.40 -6.34 -27.65
C ASP A 662 29.62 -7.02 -26.98
N THR A 663 30.82 -6.44 -27.07
CA THR A 663 32.01 -6.98 -26.42
C THR A 663 31.95 -6.80 -24.91
N ILE A 664 31.61 -5.59 -24.43
CA ILE A 664 31.53 -5.29 -22.99
C ILE A 664 30.49 -6.19 -22.31
N SER A 665 29.33 -6.24 -22.95
CA SER A 665 28.25 -7.18 -22.76
C SER A 665 28.69 -8.65 -22.65
N PHE A 666 29.49 -9.12 -23.60
CA PHE A 666 30.06 -10.47 -23.63
C PHE A 666 31.04 -10.70 -22.49
N ILE A 667 31.88 -9.72 -22.14
CA ILE A 667 32.80 -9.80 -21.00
C ILE A 667 32.05 -9.97 -19.68
N PHE A 668 30.94 -9.25 -19.50
CA PHE A 668 30.11 -9.40 -18.31
C PHE A 668 29.49 -10.79 -18.21
N LEU A 669 29.05 -11.35 -19.35
CA LEU A 669 28.61 -12.74 -19.42
C LEU A 669 29.74 -13.71 -19.02
N ILE A 670 30.92 -13.59 -19.62
CA ILE A 670 32.08 -14.43 -19.29
C ILE A 670 32.39 -14.32 -17.79
N LYS A 671 32.47 -13.10 -17.25
CA LYS A 671 32.74 -12.86 -15.84
C LYS A 671 31.70 -13.49 -14.92
N SER A 672 30.42 -13.42 -15.29
CA SER A 672 29.33 -13.99 -14.50
C SER A 672 29.37 -15.53 -14.46
N ARG A 673 29.81 -16.16 -15.56
CA ARG A 673 29.86 -17.62 -15.72
C ARG A 673 31.19 -18.22 -15.30
N TYR A 674 32.28 -17.47 -15.34
CA TYR A 674 33.61 -17.95 -15.02
C TYR A 674 33.64 -18.55 -13.62
N ARG A 675 34.27 -19.71 -13.52
CA ARG A 675 34.56 -20.40 -12.27
C ARG A 675 36.03 -20.81 -12.29
N PRO A 676 36.76 -20.79 -11.16
CA PRO A 676 38.14 -21.28 -11.11
C PRO A 676 38.31 -22.72 -11.61
N SER A 677 37.24 -23.53 -11.56
CA SER A 677 37.22 -24.88 -12.11
C SER A 677 37.32 -24.96 -13.64
N TRP A 678 37.15 -23.85 -14.36
CA TRP A 678 37.36 -23.80 -15.81
C TRP A 678 38.84 -23.88 -16.19
N GLY A 679 39.76 -23.65 -15.24
CA GLY A 679 41.20 -23.65 -15.47
C GLY A 679 41.81 -22.25 -15.31
N ASP A 680 42.82 -21.96 -16.12
CA ASP A 680 43.44 -20.63 -16.19
C ASP A 680 42.47 -19.55 -16.72
N PHE A 681 42.97 -18.32 -16.82
CA PHE A 681 42.19 -17.19 -17.35
C PHE A 681 42.04 -17.17 -18.88
N ASP A 682 42.59 -18.16 -19.60
CA ASP A 682 42.40 -18.33 -21.05
C ASP A 682 41.35 -19.40 -21.39
N SER A 683 41.04 -20.28 -20.43
CA SER A 683 40.14 -21.41 -20.61
C SER A 683 38.69 -21.03 -20.95
N TRP A 684 38.30 -19.76 -20.77
CA TRP A 684 36.99 -19.25 -21.19
C TRP A 684 36.80 -19.32 -22.70
N LYS A 685 37.88 -19.20 -23.50
CA LYS A 685 37.82 -19.17 -24.98
C LYS A 685 37.18 -20.44 -25.56
N LYS A 686 37.32 -21.57 -24.87
CA LYS A 686 36.77 -22.87 -25.29
C LYS A 686 35.33 -23.11 -24.84
N GLN A 687 34.77 -22.25 -23.98
CA GLN A 687 33.45 -22.44 -23.40
C GLN A 687 32.33 -21.89 -24.28
N PHE A 688 32.65 -20.96 -25.20
CA PHE A 688 31.68 -20.23 -26.00
C PHE A 688 31.78 -20.58 -27.49
N LYS A 689 30.63 -20.71 -28.16
CA LYS A 689 30.55 -20.98 -29.60
C LYS A 689 29.23 -20.50 -30.20
N LEU A 690 29.18 -20.48 -31.53
CA LEU A 690 27.96 -20.31 -32.32
C LEU A 690 27.66 -21.58 -33.12
N ASP A 691 26.39 -21.89 -33.30
CA ASP A 691 25.96 -22.92 -34.24
C ASP A 691 26.03 -22.40 -35.68
N LYS A 692 26.18 -23.29 -36.66
CA LYS A 692 25.99 -22.95 -38.07
C LYS A 692 24.52 -23.09 -38.47
N ILE A 693 23.91 -21.99 -38.91
CA ILE A 693 22.55 -21.94 -39.44
C ILE A 693 22.65 -21.70 -40.95
N ASN A 694 22.11 -22.61 -41.77
CA ASN A 694 22.20 -22.55 -43.23
C ASN A 694 23.64 -22.40 -43.78
N GLY A 695 24.63 -23.00 -43.10
CA GLY A 695 26.05 -22.95 -43.50
C GLY A 695 26.85 -21.73 -43.02
N HIS A 696 26.17 -20.72 -42.47
CA HIS A 696 26.79 -19.52 -41.88
C HIS A 696 26.75 -19.57 -40.36
N ASN A 697 27.63 -18.84 -39.68
CA ASN A 697 27.51 -18.71 -38.22
C ASN A 697 26.16 -18.04 -37.90
N GLY A 698 25.39 -18.66 -37.00
CA GLY A 698 24.22 -18.02 -36.40
C GLY A 698 24.64 -16.92 -35.43
N TYR A 699 23.67 -16.20 -34.87
CA TYR A 699 23.96 -15.10 -33.95
C TYR A 699 23.73 -15.44 -32.47
N ALA A 700 23.08 -16.58 -32.18
CA ALA A 700 22.75 -17.00 -30.82
C ALA A 700 23.95 -17.67 -30.13
N LEU A 701 24.47 -17.03 -29.09
CA LEU A 701 25.63 -17.51 -28.34
C LEU A 701 25.32 -18.74 -27.50
N LYS A 702 26.17 -19.76 -27.57
CA LYS A 702 26.15 -20.92 -26.68
C LYS A 702 27.32 -20.89 -25.70
N CYS A 703 27.07 -21.33 -24.47
CA CYS A 703 28.06 -21.61 -23.44
C CYS A 703 27.91 -23.07 -22.99
N GLN A 704 28.96 -23.88 -23.11
CA GLN A 704 28.93 -25.32 -22.77
C GLN A 704 27.73 -26.05 -23.41
N ASP A 705 27.58 -25.89 -24.73
CA ASP A 705 26.50 -26.47 -25.55
C ASP A 705 25.07 -26.00 -25.26
N THR A 706 24.89 -25.06 -24.32
CA THR A 706 23.58 -24.50 -23.98
C THR A 706 23.48 -23.07 -24.51
N GLU A 707 22.37 -22.73 -25.16
CA GLU A 707 22.08 -21.36 -25.57
C GLU A 707 22.01 -20.43 -24.36
N VAL A 708 22.70 -19.29 -24.46
CA VAL A 708 22.69 -18.27 -23.41
C VAL A 708 21.45 -17.42 -23.61
N THR A 709 20.53 -17.49 -22.65
CA THR A 709 19.35 -16.62 -22.63
C THR A 709 19.66 -15.32 -21.89
N CYS A 710 19.19 -14.21 -22.44
CA CYS A 710 19.19 -12.89 -21.84
C CYS A 710 17.78 -12.47 -21.46
N ASN A 711 17.70 -11.63 -20.43
CA ASN A 711 16.47 -10.98 -20.04
C ASN A 711 16.55 -9.50 -20.41
N TYR A 712 15.45 -8.95 -20.90
CA TYR A 712 15.30 -7.55 -21.25
C TYR A 712 14.12 -6.96 -20.49
N LEU A 713 14.27 -5.71 -20.06
CA LEU A 713 13.20 -4.95 -19.42
C LEU A 713 12.86 -3.74 -20.30
N LYS A 714 11.57 -3.56 -20.57
CA LYS A 714 11.05 -2.37 -21.27
C LYS A 714 11.15 -1.16 -20.34
N ILE A 715 11.84 -0.11 -20.78
CA ILE A 715 11.97 1.17 -20.05
C ILE A 715 11.60 2.30 -21.00
N GLY A 716 10.31 2.63 -20.97
CA GLY A 716 9.69 3.66 -21.77
C GLY A 716 9.51 3.31 -23.25
N GLU A 717 8.83 4.22 -23.93
CA GLU A 717 8.59 4.25 -25.35
C GLU A 717 9.10 5.60 -25.87
N GLU A 718 9.90 5.58 -26.93
CA GLU A 718 10.43 6.77 -27.57
C GLU A 718 9.54 7.19 -28.74
N LYS A 719 9.34 8.50 -28.89
CA LYS A 719 8.55 9.05 -29.99
C LYS A 719 9.41 9.15 -31.27
N THR A 720 9.02 8.43 -32.31
CA THR A 720 9.58 8.48 -33.66
C THR A 720 8.56 9.08 -34.65
N GLU A 721 8.96 9.27 -35.91
CA GLU A 721 8.04 9.69 -36.98
C GLU A 721 6.90 8.68 -37.21
N GLU A 722 7.18 7.39 -37.01
CA GLU A 722 6.24 6.27 -37.21
C GLU A 722 5.38 5.95 -35.98
N GLY A 723 5.64 6.60 -34.84
CA GLY A 723 4.86 6.44 -33.61
C GLY A 723 5.71 6.18 -32.37
N TRP A 724 5.15 5.49 -31.38
CA TRP A 724 5.86 5.14 -30.15
C TRP A 724 6.58 3.80 -30.30
N VAL A 725 7.89 3.78 -30.06
CA VAL A 725 8.74 2.58 -30.16
C VAL A 725 9.22 2.15 -28.78
N LYS A 726 8.99 0.89 -28.42
CA LYS A 726 9.41 0.32 -27.13
C LYS A 726 10.93 0.25 -27.02
N ARG A 727 11.47 0.67 -25.88
CA ARG A 727 12.91 0.63 -25.60
C ARG A 727 13.20 -0.51 -24.63
N ASN A 728 13.88 -1.55 -25.10
CA ASN A 728 14.21 -2.72 -24.31
C ASN A 728 15.70 -2.70 -23.92
N PHE A 729 15.97 -2.77 -22.61
CA PHE A 729 17.33 -2.75 -22.07
C PHE A 729 17.66 -4.09 -21.46
N ARG A 730 18.87 -4.57 -21.71
CA ARG A 730 19.29 -5.89 -21.24
C ARG A 730 19.64 -5.85 -19.75
N LEU A 731 19.11 -6.83 -19.03
CA LEU A 731 19.37 -7.01 -17.61
C LEU A 731 20.68 -7.76 -17.40
N ARG A 732 21.34 -7.49 -16.28
CA ARG A 732 22.51 -8.26 -15.86
C ARG A 732 22.17 -9.73 -15.67
N GLN A 733 23.11 -10.59 -16.03
CA GLN A 733 22.96 -12.04 -15.88
C GLN A 733 22.84 -12.51 -14.43
N ASP A 734 23.36 -11.74 -13.48
CA ASP A 734 23.23 -11.98 -12.04
C ASP A 734 22.05 -11.23 -11.40
N PHE A 735 21.28 -10.45 -12.18
CA PHE A 735 20.07 -9.80 -11.70
C PHE A 735 18.90 -10.78 -11.71
N TYR A 736 18.14 -10.76 -10.62
CA TYR A 736 16.79 -11.30 -10.56
C TYR A 736 15.91 -10.26 -9.85
N PRO A 737 14.64 -10.08 -10.24
CA PRO A 737 13.75 -9.14 -9.56
C PRO A 737 13.73 -9.33 -8.04
N SER A 738 13.71 -8.24 -7.30
CA SER A 738 13.71 -8.28 -5.84
C SER A 738 12.48 -9.00 -5.31
N ASP A 739 12.64 -9.63 -4.16
CA ASP A 739 11.55 -10.20 -3.40
C ASP A 739 10.72 -9.06 -2.80
N ARG A 740 9.46 -8.92 -3.23
CA ARG A 740 8.55 -7.83 -2.81
C ARG A 740 7.36 -8.38 -2.07
N PHE A 741 7.00 -7.71 -0.99
CA PHE A 741 5.80 -8.02 -0.21
C PHE A 741 5.00 -6.74 0.02
N GLN A 742 3.74 -6.72 -0.43
CA GLN A 742 2.84 -5.59 -0.24
C GLN A 742 2.46 -5.45 1.24
N ASN A 743 2.56 -4.24 1.79
CA ASN A 743 2.13 -3.93 3.16
C ASN A 743 0.97 -2.92 3.16
N ASN A 744 1.08 -1.85 2.36
CA ASN A 744 0.06 -0.80 2.25
C ASN A 744 -0.43 -0.66 0.80
N ASP A 745 -1.65 -0.15 0.62
CA ASP A 745 -2.25 0.11 -0.70
C ASP A 745 -3.00 1.46 -0.75
N ASP A 746 -4.11 1.58 -0.03
CA ASP A 746 -5.02 2.74 -0.14
C ASP A 746 -5.41 3.39 1.19
N ILE A 747 -5.74 2.61 2.23
CA ILE A 747 -6.06 3.12 3.58
C ILE A 747 -5.07 2.53 4.58
N GLY A 748 -4.10 3.35 5.00
CA GLY A 748 -3.14 2.99 6.03
C GLY A 748 -3.13 4.00 7.17
N VAL A 749 -2.82 3.52 8.37
CA VAL A 749 -2.46 4.37 9.50
C VAL A 749 -1.00 4.21 9.84
N SER A 750 -0.35 5.27 10.27
CA SER A 750 1.06 5.25 10.65
C SER A 750 1.32 5.87 12.01
N LEU A 751 2.36 5.42 12.70
CA LEU A 751 2.84 5.92 13.98
C LEU A 751 4.29 6.38 13.82
N VAL A 752 4.65 7.54 14.35
CA VAL A 752 6.05 7.95 14.47
C VAL A 752 6.48 7.79 15.93
N ALA A 753 7.43 6.89 16.17
CA ALA A 753 7.95 6.56 17.50
C ALA A 753 9.45 6.81 17.59
N ASN A 754 9.92 7.27 18.75
CA ASN A 754 11.33 7.47 19.02
C ASN A 754 12.09 6.14 19.04
N GLY A 755 13.31 6.12 18.50
CA GLY A 755 14.21 4.96 18.51
C GLY A 755 14.47 4.36 19.89
N LEU A 756 14.42 5.16 20.97
CA LEU A 756 14.50 4.65 22.35
C LEU A 756 13.35 3.69 22.69
N GLN A 757 12.12 4.00 22.27
CA GLN A 757 10.98 3.11 22.50
C GLN A 757 11.08 1.84 21.66
N LEU A 758 11.56 1.97 20.42
CA LEU A 758 11.79 0.81 19.55
C LEU A 758 12.86 -0.12 20.11
N ALA A 759 13.92 0.43 20.71
CA ALA A 759 14.96 -0.34 21.38
C ALA A 759 14.45 -1.05 22.65
N LYS A 760 13.40 -0.55 23.32
CA LYS A 760 12.77 -1.27 24.44
C LYS A 760 12.00 -2.50 23.96
N ILE A 761 11.24 -2.37 22.86
CA ILE A 761 10.43 -3.48 22.34
C ILE A 761 11.25 -4.51 21.55
N SER A 762 12.37 -4.10 20.95
CA SER A 762 13.29 -5.02 20.27
C SER A 762 14.74 -4.70 20.62
N PRO A 763 15.23 -5.12 21.80
CA PRO A 763 16.54 -4.74 22.34
C PRO A 763 17.74 -5.18 21.50
N HIS A 764 17.56 -6.19 20.66
CA HIS A 764 18.61 -6.72 19.79
C HIS A 764 18.72 -5.96 18.46
N GLN A 765 17.68 -5.21 18.09
CA GLN A 765 17.72 -4.34 16.93
C GLN A 765 18.36 -3.01 17.29
N LYS A 766 19.25 -2.55 16.41
CA LYS A 766 19.94 -1.28 16.60
C LYS A 766 19.10 -0.14 16.04
N PHE A 767 18.46 0.61 16.94
CA PHE A 767 17.81 1.89 16.62
C PHE A 767 18.68 3.06 17.07
N ASN A 768 18.66 4.14 16.30
CA ASN A 768 19.30 5.38 16.69
C ASN A 768 18.39 6.12 17.68
N PRO A 769 18.80 6.33 18.95
CA PRO A 769 17.97 7.03 19.94
C PRO A 769 17.75 8.52 19.60
N ALA A 770 18.57 9.09 18.72
CA ALA A 770 18.42 10.46 18.24
C ALA A 770 17.50 10.59 17.02
N LYS A 771 16.85 9.50 16.59
CA LYS A 771 15.97 9.44 15.41
C LYS A 771 14.58 8.93 15.80
N SER A 772 13.56 9.35 15.07
CA SER A 772 12.24 8.71 15.12
C SER A 772 12.02 7.85 13.89
N TYR A 773 11.12 6.89 13.99
CA TYR A 773 10.86 5.91 12.96
C TYR A 773 9.36 5.82 12.70
N LYS A 774 8.99 5.78 11.42
CA LYS A 774 7.61 5.62 11.01
C LYS A 774 7.27 4.14 10.85
N LEU A 775 6.20 3.72 11.51
CA LEU A 775 5.62 2.38 11.44
C LEU A 775 4.24 2.47 10.80
N THR A 776 3.84 1.49 10.02
CA THR A 776 2.54 1.51 9.33
C THR A 776 1.67 0.30 9.69
N SER A 777 0.38 0.44 9.44
CA SER A 777 -0.60 -0.64 9.48
C SER A 777 -1.64 -0.37 8.42
N ASN A 778 -1.94 -1.37 7.61
CA ASN A 778 -3.08 -1.34 6.72
C ASN A 778 -4.38 -1.44 7.53
N CYS A 779 -5.39 -0.66 7.16
CA CYS A 779 -6.72 -0.75 7.74
C CYS A 779 -7.60 -1.78 7.02
N GLU A 780 -7.16 -2.25 5.85
CA GLU A 780 -7.94 -3.07 4.93
C GLU A 780 -7.47 -4.52 4.91
N TYR A 781 -8.42 -5.46 4.97
CA TYR A 781 -8.17 -6.89 4.76
C TYR A 781 -8.42 -7.33 3.31
N ARG A 782 -9.17 -6.53 2.55
CA ARG A 782 -9.43 -6.72 1.12
C ARG A 782 -9.33 -5.39 0.38
N TYR A 783 -8.71 -5.40 -0.79
CA TYR A 783 -8.48 -4.22 -1.62
C TYR A 783 -9.55 -4.10 -2.71
N PHE A 784 -10.14 -2.91 -2.86
CA PHE A 784 -11.14 -2.62 -3.88
C PHE A 784 -10.48 -2.26 -5.23
N GLN A 785 -9.91 -3.28 -5.87
CA GLN A 785 -9.07 -3.15 -7.05
C GLN A 785 -9.86 -2.72 -8.29
N ARG A 786 -9.19 -1.98 -9.19
CA ARG A 786 -9.68 -1.63 -10.53
C ARG A 786 -8.77 -2.26 -11.59
N PRO A 787 -9.08 -3.47 -12.07
CA PRO A 787 -8.24 -4.17 -13.03
C PRO A 787 -8.46 -3.63 -14.45
N ASP A 788 -7.88 -2.48 -14.77
CA ASP A 788 -8.02 -1.83 -16.09
C ASP A 788 -7.51 -2.72 -17.24
N ASP A 789 -6.43 -3.47 -17.00
CA ASP A 789 -5.78 -4.33 -18.00
C ASP A 789 -6.53 -5.65 -18.27
N ALA A 790 -7.48 -6.03 -17.40
CA ALA A 790 -8.26 -7.26 -17.53
C ALA A 790 -9.22 -7.27 -18.73
N CYS A 791 -9.46 -6.12 -19.37
CA CYS A 791 -10.14 -6.05 -20.65
C CYS A 791 -9.43 -6.87 -21.75
N ASN A 792 -8.12 -7.09 -21.60
CA ASN A 792 -7.31 -7.92 -22.49
C ASN A 792 -7.08 -9.30 -21.83
N PRO A 793 -7.64 -10.39 -22.39
CA PRO A 793 -7.47 -11.73 -21.83
C PRO A 793 -5.99 -12.10 -21.61
N GLY A 794 -5.67 -12.65 -20.44
CA GLY A 794 -4.34 -13.11 -20.05
C GLY A 794 -3.34 -12.02 -19.62
N MET A 795 -3.69 -10.74 -19.76
CA MET A 795 -2.81 -9.64 -19.37
C MET A 795 -2.76 -9.46 -17.85
N ASP A 796 -3.91 -9.30 -17.19
CA ASP A 796 -3.99 -9.20 -15.73
C ASP A 796 -4.16 -10.58 -15.09
N LYS A 797 -3.04 -11.29 -14.98
CA LYS A 797 -3.02 -12.66 -14.43
C LYS A 797 -3.56 -12.74 -13.01
N LYS A 798 -3.36 -11.69 -12.21
CA LYS A 798 -3.82 -11.65 -10.81
C LYS A 798 -5.34 -11.52 -10.75
N CYS A 799 -5.91 -10.58 -11.50
CA CYS A 799 -7.35 -10.44 -11.63
C CYS A 799 -8.01 -11.74 -12.10
N GLU A 800 -7.46 -12.40 -13.12
CA GLU A 800 -8.02 -13.66 -13.63
C GLU A 800 -7.87 -14.83 -12.65
N GLN A 801 -6.78 -14.88 -11.90
CA GLN A 801 -6.61 -15.86 -10.83
C GLN A 801 -7.65 -15.66 -9.71
N ASP A 802 -7.90 -14.41 -9.31
CA ASP A 802 -8.86 -14.07 -8.26
C ASP A 802 -10.31 -14.30 -8.74
N LEU A 803 -10.65 -13.85 -9.94
CA LEU A 803 -11.99 -13.99 -10.53
C LEU A 803 -12.28 -15.39 -11.10
N GLY A 804 -11.27 -16.25 -11.24
CA GLY A 804 -11.43 -17.66 -11.60
C GLY A 804 -11.75 -18.57 -10.41
N ARG A 805 -11.66 -18.06 -9.17
CA ARG A 805 -11.93 -18.83 -7.95
C ARG A 805 -13.42 -18.87 -7.62
N THR A 806 -13.93 -20.06 -7.33
CA THR A 806 -15.34 -20.31 -6.94
C THR A 806 -15.51 -20.76 -5.49
N GLU A 807 -14.40 -21.05 -4.80
CA GLU A 807 -14.40 -21.40 -3.38
C GLU A 807 -14.48 -20.18 -2.45
N GLY A 808 -14.31 -18.97 -2.99
CA GLY A 808 -14.38 -17.71 -2.24
C GLY A 808 -15.71 -16.97 -2.46
N LYS A 809 -16.18 -16.21 -1.46
CA LYS A 809 -17.30 -15.27 -1.59
C LYS A 809 -16.79 -13.90 -2.06
N THR A 810 -16.25 -13.84 -3.27
CA THR A 810 -15.67 -12.61 -3.83
C THR A 810 -16.78 -11.60 -4.12
N PHE A 811 -16.58 -10.37 -3.65
CA PHE A 811 -17.43 -9.24 -4.02
C PHE A 811 -16.95 -8.65 -5.36
N ILE A 812 -17.85 -8.59 -6.35
CA ILE A 812 -17.56 -8.12 -7.70
C ILE A 812 -18.55 -7.01 -8.07
N SER A 813 -18.10 -5.99 -8.80
CA SER A 813 -18.96 -4.88 -9.24
C SER A 813 -18.55 -4.35 -10.60
N ASN A 814 -19.54 -3.88 -11.37
CA ASN A 814 -19.42 -3.34 -12.72
C ASN A 814 -18.84 -4.32 -13.76
N PHE A 815 -19.07 -5.62 -13.58
CA PHE A 815 -18.89 -6.62 -14.63
C PHE A 815 -20.23 -6.98 -15.26
N GLU A 816 -20.19 -7.44 -16.50
CA GLU A 816 -21.37 -7.95 -17.19
C GLU A 816 -21.75 -9.32 -16.62
N PRO A 817 -23.03 -9.57 -16.30
CA PRO A 817 -23.49 -10.91 -15.93
C PRO A 817 -23.51 -11.83 -17.15
N ILE A 818 -22.70 -12.88 -17.14
CA ILE A 818 -22.49 -13.79 -18.28
C ILE A 818 -23.35 -15.05 -18.14
N SER A 819 -24.09 -15.39 -19.19
CA SER A 819 -24.96 -16.58 -19.24
C SER A 819 -24.17 -17.87 -19.50
N ARG A 820 -24.82 -19.02 -19.26
CA ARG A 820 -24.24 -20.34 -19.55
C ARG A 820 -24.01 -20.56 -21.04
N GLU A 821 -24.90 -20.03 -21.88
CA GLU A 821 -24.79 -20.07 -23.34
C GLU A 821 -23.52 -19.35 -23.82
N PHE A 822 -23.26 -18.13 -23.33
CA PHE A 822 -22.03 -17.41 -23.67
C PHE A 822 -20.76 -18.18 -23.27
N CYS A 823 -20.75 -18.83 -22.10
CA CYS A 823 -19.62 -19.67 -21.69
C CYS A 823 -19.47 -20.91 -22.57
N GLN A 824 -20.56 -21.46 -23.11
CA GLN A 824 -20.51 -22.57 -24.06
C GLN A 824 -19.94 -22.11 -25.40
N ASP A 825 -20.36 -20.95 -25.91
CA ASP A 825 -19.80 -20.35 -27.13
C ASP A 825 -18.30 -20.06 -26.98
N LEU A 826 -17.90 -19.46 -25.84
CA LEU A 826 -16.49 -19.18 -25.56
C LEU A 826 -15.67 -20.46 -25.38
N LYS A 827 -16.27 -21.53 -24.85
CA LYS A 827 -15.64 -22.84 -24.74
C LYS A 827 -15.40 -23.48 -26.10
N ASP A 828 -16.31 -23.28 -27.05
CA ASP A 828 -16.21 -23.79 -28.42
C ASP A 828 -15.24 -22.92 -29.27
N ASP A 829 -15.08 -21.64 -28.96
CA ASP A 829 -13.98 -20.78 -29.45
C ASP A 829 -12.68 -20.99 -28.66
N VAL A 830 -12.03 -22.13 -28.94
CA VAL A 830 -10.76 -22.52 -28.32
C VAL A 830 -9.69 -21.44 -28.44
N MET A 831 -9.64 -20.69 -29.54
CA MET A 831 -8.61 -19.68 -29.80
C MET A 831 -8.77 -18.45 -28.92
N THR A 832 -10.00 -18.04 -28.63
CA THR A 832 -10.26 -16.94 -27.69
C THR A 832 -10.10 -17.39 -26.25
N LEU A 833 -10.54 -18.62 -25.90
CA LEU A 833 -10.39 -19.14 -24.55
C LEU A 833 -8.92 -19.34 -24.14
N ASP A 834 -8.05 -19.77 -25.07
CA ASP A 834 -6.63 -20.02 -24.80
C ASP A 834 -5.85 -18.75 -24.39
N LYS A 835 -6.39 -17.56 -24.72
CA LYS A 835 -5.81 -16.29 -24.30
C LYS A 835 -5.95 -16.02 -22.79
N TYR A 836 -6.95 -16.61 -22.14
CA TYR A 836 -7.13 -16.47 -20.69
C TYR A 836 -6.18 -17.39 -19.93
N THR A 837 -5.87 -17.02 -18.69
CA THR A 837 -5.16 -17.87 -17.75
C THR A 837 -5.96 -19.12 -17.40
N LYS A 838 -5.25 -20.18 -17.00
CA LYS A 838 -5.84 -21.47 -16.64
C LYS A 838 -7.01 -21.39 -15.64
N PRO A 839 -6.94 -20.60 -14.53
CA PRO A 839 -8.08 -20.47 -13.62
C PRO A 839 -9.36 -19.94 -14.27
N MET A 840 -9.25 -18.92 -15.13
CA MET A 840 -10.40 -18.36 -15.84
C MET A 840 -10.93 -19.33 -16.91
N GLN A 841 -10.04 -20.04 -17.61
CA GLN A 841 -10.46 -21.10 -18.54
C GLN A 841 -11.25 -22.21 -17.84
N ASP A 842 -10.79 -22.61 -16.65
CA ASP A 842 -11.43 -23.67 -15.87
C ASP A 842 -12.81 -23.22 -15.39
N LEU A 843 -12.96 -21.99 -14.90
CA LEU A 843 -14.27 -21.42 -14.56
C LEU A 843 -15.24 -21.47 -15.74
N VAL A 844 -14.83 -20.99 -16.92
CA VAL A 844 -15.68 -20.97 -18.13
C VAL A 844 -16.13 -22.40 -18.48
N LYS A 845 -15.20 -23.35 -18.48
CA LYS A 845 -15.49 -24.77 -18.81
C LYS A 845 -16.44 -25.41 -17.80
N GLN A 846 -16.17 -25.22 -16.50
CA GLN A 846 -16.99 -25.78 -15.41
C GLN A 846 -18.40 -25.19 -15.41
N PHE A 847 -18.53 -23.88 -15.63
CA PHE A 847 -19.83 -23.22 -15.70
C PHE A 847 -20.62 -23.68 -16.92
N ALA A 848 -20.00 -23.77 -18.11
CA ALA A 848 -20.63 -24.32 -19.30
C ALA A 848 -21.12 -25.77 -19.10
N GLN A 849 -20.39 -26.58 -18.33
CA GLN A 849 -20.74 -27.98 -18.01
C GLN A 849 -21.84 -28.14 -16.96
N GLY A 850 -22.35 -27.06 -16.37
CA GLY A 850 -23.43 -27.14 -15.38
C GLY A 850 -22.97 -27.47 -13.96
N GLN A 851 -21.69 -27.32 -13.62
CA GLN A 851 -21.16 -27.62 -12.27
C GLN A 851 -21.79 -26.76 -11.16
N TYR A 852 -22.37 -25.61 -11.52
CA TYR A 852 -23.05 -24.68 -10.62
C TYR A 852 -24.53 -24.55 -11.02
N PRO A 853 -25.41 -25.47 -10.57
CA PRO A 853 -26.82 -25.51 -10.97
C PRO A 853 -27.68 -24.45 -10.27
N ASP A 854 -27.26 -23.97 -9.09
CA ASP A 854 -28.00 -22.98 -8.27
C ASP A 854 -27.91 -21.53 -8.81
N VAL A 855 -27.12 -21.30 -9.85
CA VAL A 855 -26.82 -19.97 -10.39
C VAL A 855 -26.86 -19.98 -11.92
N ASP A 856 -27.46 -18.94 -12.49
CA ASP A 856 -27.68 -18.81 -13.94
C ASP A 856 -26.61 -17.97 -14.64
N GLN A 857 -25.79 -17.26 -13.87
CA GLN A 857 -24.83 -16.28 -14.37
C GLN A 857 -23.45 -16.41 -13.71
N THR A 858 -22.41 -15.94 -14.40
CA THR A 858 -21.02 -15.83 -13.91
C THR A 858 -20.39 -14.52 -14.38
N VAL A 859 -19.11 -14.30 -14.06
CA VAL A 859 -18.32 -13.15 -14.52
C VAL A 859 -17.06 -13.65 -15.22
N ILE A 860 -16.69 -12.98 -16.32
CA ILE A 860 -15.42 -13.20 -17.04
C ILE A 860 -14.62 -11.90 -16.99
N SER A 861 -13.31 -12.00 -16.73
CA SER A 861 -12.39 -10.87 -16.50
C SER A 861 -12.42 -9.78 -17.58
N SER A 862 -12.66 -10.13 -18.84
CA SER A 862 -12.67 -9.19 -19.97
C SER A 862 -14.04 -8.55 -20.23
N GLN A 863 -15.10 -9.04 -19.59
CA GLN A 863 -16.47 -8.63 -19.88
C GLN A 863 -16.95 -7.55 -18.90
N PHE A 864 -16.58 -6.31 -19.21
CA PHE A 864 -16.95 -5.15 -18.40
C PHE A 864 -18.43 -4.79 -18.61
N ARG A 865 -19.10 -4.30 -17.55
CA ARG A 865 -20.53 -3.94 -17.57
C ARG A 865 -20.85 -2.94 -18.67
N ILE A 866 -21.93 -3.16 -19.38
CA ILE A 866 -22.51 -2.17 -20.30
C ILE A 866 -23.32 -1.16 -19.51
N THR A 867 -22.94 0.12 -19.57
CA THR A 867 -23.57 1.23 -18.83
C THR A 867 -24.59 2.00 -19.67
N ASP A 868 -24.41 2.01 -20.99
CA ASP A 868 -25.33 2.58 -21.97
C ASP A 868 -25.56 1.48 -23.03
N GLN A 869 -26.73 0.83 -22.96
CA GLN A 869 -27.10 -0.29 -23.83
C GLN A 869 -27.23 0.14 -25.29
N GLU A 870 -27.65 1.38 -25.56
CA GLU A 870 -27.84 1.89 -26.92
C GLU A 870 -26.49 2.14 -27.61
N LYS A 871 -25.50 2.65 -26.87
CA LYS A 871 -24.17 2.96 -27.40
C LYS A 871 -23.16 1.83 -27.21
N GLY A 872 -23.50 0.78 -26.48
CA GLY A 872 -22.59 -0.31 -26.13
C GLY A 872 -21.40 0.14 -25.27
N ILE A 873 -21.53 1.23 -24.51
CA ILE A 873 -20.43 1.78 -23.72
C ILE A 873 -20.21 0.91 -22.48
N ARG A 874 -19.02 0.30 -22.42
CA ARG A 874 -18.58 -0.47 -21.26
C ARG A 874 -18.00 0.45 -20.17
N SER A 875 -18.23 0.08 -18.92
CA SER A 875 -17.68 0.80 -17.76
C SER A 875 -16.16 0.76 -17.80
N ASN A 876 -15.53 1.89 -17.47
CA ASN A 876 -14.08 1.98 -17.22
C ASN A 876 -13.74 1.88 -15.72
N ASN A 877 -14.69 1.39 -14.91
CA ASN A 877 -14.57 1.30 -13.46
C ASN A 877 -15.06 -0.06 -12.96
N VAL A 878 -14.59 -1.12 -13.58
CA VAL A 878 -14.77 -2.49 -13.08
C VAL A 878 -14.06 -2.68 -11.74
N ARG A 879 -14.66 -3.44 -10.83
CA ARG A 879 -14.13 -3.58 -9.46
C ARG A 879 -14.33 -4.98 -8.90
N TYR A 880 -13.41 -5.38 -8.04
CA TYR A 880 -13.60 -6.53 -7.17
C TYR A 880 -12.84 -6.33 -5.84
N LEU A 881 -13.25 -7.04 -4.79
CA LEU A 881 -12.52 -7.09 -3.53
C LEU A 881 -11.46 -8.20 -3.58
N GLN A 882 -10.23 -7.83 -3.93
CA GLN A 882 -9.07 -8.71 -3.82
C GLN A 882 -8.78 -8.95 -2.35
N THR A 883 -8.78 -10.21 -1.91
CA THR A 883 -8.31 -10.53 -0.55
C THR A 883 -6.80 -10.47 -0.50
N ARG A 884 -6.24 -9.95 0.60
CA ARG A 884 -4.79 -9.94 0.82
C ARG A 884 -4.20 -11.33 0.66
N ASP A 885 -3.13 -11.43 -0.11
CA ASP A 885 -2.62 -12.71 -0.57
C ASP A 885 -2.13 -13.58 0.60
N GLU A 886 -1.53 -12.98 1.62
CA GLU A 886 -1.10 -13.71 2.82
C GLU A 886 -2.25 -14.28 3.65
N LEU A 887 -3.50 -13.85 3.44
CA LEU A 887 -4.66 -14.45 4.12
C LEU A 887 -5.11 -15.76 3.46
N ILE A 888 -4.76 -15.98 2.19
CA ILE A 888 -5.24 -17.12 1.40
C ILE A 888 -4.12 -18.07 1.02
N TYR A 889 -2.98 -17.53 0.57
CA TYR A 889 -1.95 -18.29 -0.13
C TYR A 889 -0.82 -18.72 0.82
N PRO A 890 -0.63 -20.03 1.06
CA PRO A 890 0.44 -20.53 1.93
C PRO A 890 1.84 -20.08 1.52
N GLU A 891 2.10 -19.95 0.22
CA GLU A 891 3.36 -19.45 -0.34
C GLU A 891 3.63 -18.00 0.07
N THR A 892 2.59 -17.16 0.11
CA THR A 892 2.72 -15.75 0.51
C THR A 892 2.87 -15.62 2.03
N GLN A 893 2.22 -16.50 2.81
CA GLN A 893 2.47 -16.61 4.26
C GLN A 893 3.91 -17.00 4.56
N GLN A 894 4.43 -17.99 3.83
CA GLN A 894 5.83 -18.41 3.93
C GLN A 894 6.77 -17.27 3.54
N GLN A 895 6.48 -16.53 2.46
CA GLN A 895 7.25 -15.37 2.04
C GLN A 895 7.32 -14.33 3.16
N LYS A 896 6.18 -13.97 3.77
CA LYS A 896 6.11 -13.03 4.91
C LYS A 896 6.96 -13.51 6.09
N TYR A 897 6.87 -14.80 6.43
CA TYR A 897 7.69 -15.43 7.46
C TYR A 897 9.20 -15.33 7.16
N LEU A 898 9.59 -15.56 5.90
CA LEU A 898 10.97 -15.44 5.45
C LEU A 898 11.50 -13.99 5.52
N ILE A 899 10.66 -12.95 5.41
CA ILE A 899 11.05 -11.55 5.68
C ILE A 899 11.49 -11.39 7.15
N GLU A 900 10.68 -11.90 8.09
CA GLU A 900 11.00 -11.88 9.51
C GLU A 900 12.31 -12.62 9.78
N MET A 901 12.44 -13.85 9.26
CA MET A 901 13.59 -14.72 9.51
C MET A 901 14.90 -14.13 9.01
N ARG A 902 14.89 -13.41 7.87
CA ARG A 902 16.07 -12.70 7.36
C ARG A 902 16.61 -11.70 8.38
N LYS A 903 15.76 -10.76 8.82
CA LYS A 903 16.17 -9.72 9.78
C LYS A 903 16.52 -10.33 11.13
N ARG A 904 15.74 -11.32 11.58
CA ARG A 904 15.93 -12.06 12.83
C ARG A 904 17.30 -12.71 12.90
N LEU A 905 17.70 -13.45 11.86
CA LEU A 905 19.01 -14.10 11.80
C LEU A 905 20.15 -13.09 11.64
N MET A 906 19.96 -12.07 10.78
CA MET A 906 20.97 -11.02 10.55
C MET A 906 21.33 -10.26 11.84
N GLN A 907 20.34 -9.99 12.70
CA GLN A 907 20.52 -9.22 13.93
C GLN A 907 20.47 -10.06 15.20
N ARG A 908 20.36 -11.40 15.07
CA ARG A 908 20.27 -12.38 16.17
C ARG A 908 19.18 -12.03 17.18
N ILE A 909 17.98 -11.70 16.67
CA ILE A 909 16.83 -11.30 17.47
C ILE A 909 16.14 -12.55 18.04
N PRO A 910 16.06 -12.74 19.37
CA PRO A 910 15.34 -13.87 19.98
C PRO A 910 13.84 -13.88 19.64
N PHE A 911 13.23 -15.06 19.53
CA PHE A 911 11.83 -15.20 19.07
C PHE A 911 10.79 -14.58 20.00
N GLU A 912 11.11 -14.43 21.28
CA GLU A 912 10.30 -13.68 22.25
C GLU A 912 10.22 -12.18 21.92
N ASN A 913 11.19 -11.65 21.19
CA ASN A 913 11.24 -10.26 20.77
C ASN A 913 10.70 -10.11 19.33
N PRO A 914 9.87 -9.09 19.07
CA PRO A 914 9.39 -8.78 17.73
C PRO A 914 10.51 -8.25 16.83
N VAL A 915 10.32 -8.41 15.52
CA VAL A 915 11.14 -7.78 14.48
C VAL A 915 10.42 -6.53 13.99
N VAL A 916 11.01 -5.37 14.18
CA VAL A 916 10.47 -4.09 13.71
C VAL A 916 11.10 -3.72 12.37
N LEU A 917 10.25 -3.41 11.39
CA LEU A 917 10.60 -2.98 10.02
C LEU A 917 9.94 -1.62 9.73
N PRO A 918 10.57 -0.50 10.11
CA PRO A 918 10.04 0.83 9.86
C PRO A 918 10.18 1.25 8.40
N VAL A 919 9.51 2.34 8.01
CA VAL A 919 9.73 2.98 6.70
C VAL A 919 11.19 3.36 6.57
N ASP A 920 11.84 2.90 5.50
CA ASP A 920 13.24 3.19 5.23
C ASP A 920 13.42 4.32 4.22
N VAL A 921 12.42 4.51 3.35
CA VAL A 921 12.46 5.50 2.27
C VAL A 921 11.04 5.86 1.82
N TYR A 922 10.83 7.15 1.57
CA TYR A 922 9.63 7.67 0.95
C TYR A 922 9.82 7.76 -0.57
N VAL A 923 8.85 7.31 -1.33
CA VAL A 923 8.86 7.28 -2.80
C VAL A 923 7.59 7.87 -3.40
N PRO A 924 7.25 9.15 -3.13
CA PRO A 924 6.05 9.77 -3.67
C PRO A 924 6.09 9.80 -5.22
N GLY A 925 4.95 9.68 -5.86
CA GLY A 925 4.83 9.62 -7.32
C GLY A 925 4.09 10.81 -7.90
N ARG A 926 4.45 11.18 -9.13
CA ARG A 926 3.72 12.19 -9.91
C ARG A 926 3.18 11.61 -11.20
N ARG A 927 1.97 12.01 -11.57
CA ARG A 927 1.41 11.72 -12.89
C ARG A 927 1.67 12.89 -13.83
N LEU A 928 2.56 12.65 -14.78
CA LEU A 928 3.04 13.62 -15.74
C LEU A 928 2.32 13.42 -17.08
N ASN A 929 2.05 14.53 -17.76
CA ASN A 929 1.40 14.54 -19.07
C ASN A 929 2.12 15.49 -20.02
N THR A 930 2.04 15.18 -21.30
CA THR A 930 2.41 16.09 -22.39
C THR A 930 1.26 17.05 -22.68
N VAL A 931 1.48 18.00 -23.59
CA VAL A 931 0.42 18.83 -24.18
C VAL A 931 -0.66 17.91 -24.77
N ASP A 932 -1.93 18.19 -24.46
CA ASP A 932 -3.07 17.52 -25.07
C ASP A 932 -3.52 18.29 -26.33
N PRO A 933 -3.40 17.71 -27.53
CA PRO A 933 -3.84 18.37 -28.76
C PRO A 933 -5.34 18.66 -28.79
N LYS A 934 -6.14 17.90 -28.02
CA LYS A 934 -7.60 18.01 -27.99
C LYS A 934 -8.10 18.96 -26.89
N ASN A 935 -7.24 19.32 -25.94
CA ASN A 935 -7.64 20.17 -24.81
C ASN A 935 -6.50 21.11 -24.40
N GLN A 936 -6.51 22.32 -24.94
CA GLN A 936 -5.52 23.36 -24.64
C GLN A 936 -5.53 23.84 -23.18
N ALA A 937 -6.56 23.51 -22.39
CA ALA A 937 -6.59 23.79 -20.95
C ALA A 937 -5.65 22.87 -20.16
N ILE A 938 -5.24 21.73 -20.72
CA ILE A 938 -4.27 20.82 -20.11
C ILE A 938 -2.85 21.33 -20.40
N LYS A 939 -2.19 21.84 -19.35
CA LYS A 939 -0.79 22.29 -19.40
C LYS A 939 0.19 21.10 -19.35
N PRO A 940 1.38 21.21 -19.98
CA PRO A 940 2.38 20.16 -19.95
C PRO A 940 3.04 20.06 -18.57
N LEU A 941 2.73 19.00 -17.81
CA LEU A 941 3.34 18.78 -16.48
C LEU A 941 4.59 17.89 -16.53
N SER A 942 4.98 17.37 -17.69
CA SER A 942 6.13 16.48 -17.83
C SER A 942 7.49 17.20 -17.74
N VAL A 943 7.68 18.03 -16.71
CA VAL A 943 8.88 18.84 -16.43
C VAL A 943 9.88 18.16 -15.47
N TYR A 944 9.53 16.99 -14.95
CA TYR A 944 10.37 16.21 -14.03
C TYR A 944 11.22 15.18 -14.79
N ALA A 945 12.47 15.01 -14.35
CA ALA A 945 13.33 13.88 -14.68
C ALA A 945 12.82 12.58 -14.04
N PRO A 946 13.41 11.39 -14.31
CA PRO A 946 12.91 10.12 -13.80
C PRO A 946 12.77 10.08 -12.27
N ILE A 947 13.77 10.61 -11.54
CA ILE A 947 13.81 10.63 -10.08
C ILE A 947 14.23 12.03 -9.60
N HIS A 948 13.51 12.56 -8.62
CA HIS A 948 13.78 13.84 -7.97
C HIS A 948 13.90 13.70 -6.45
N TYR A 949 14.59 14.62 -5.81
CA TYR A 949 14.54 14.87 -4.36
C TYR A 949 14.09 16.31 -4.13
N GLN A 950 13.18 16.53 -3.21
CA GLN A 950 12.82 17.87 -2.75
C GLN A 950 13.09 17.98 -1.25
N PRO A 951 13.77 19.04 -0.79
CA PRO A 951 13.83 19.38 0.63
C PRO A 951 12.42 19.53 1.21
N ILE A 952 12.27 19.26 2.52
CA ILE A 952 10.96 19.21 3.21
C ILE A 952 10.06 20.42 2.87
N PRO A 953 10.52 21.69 2.92
CA PRO A 953 9.65 22.83 2.64
C PRO A 953 9.08 22.80 1.21
N ILE A 954 9.91 22.45 0.23
CA ILE A 954 9.52 22.36 -1.18
C ILE A 954 8.57 21.17 -1.40
N LEU A 955 8.85 20.04 -0.74
CA LEU A 955 7.97 18.87 -0.78
C LEU A 955 6.59 19.17 -0.18
N MET A 956 6.51 19.97 0.87
CA MET A 956 5.22 20.38 1.45
C MET A 956 4.40 21.23 0.49
N LEU A 957 5.02 22.10 -0.32
CA LEU A 957 4.32 22.84 -1.37
C LEU A 957 3.78 21.92 -2.47
N ASP A 958 4.57 20.93 -2.88
CA ASP A 958 4.13 19.94 -3.86
C ASP A 958 2.96 19.09 -3.34
N TRP A 959 3.06 18.62 -2.10
CA TRP A 959 2.02 17.84 -1.43
C TRP A 959 0.76 18.67 -1.13
N LEU A 960 0.89 19.97 -0.86
CA LEU A 960 -0.24 20.90 -0.74
C LEU A 960 -1.08 20.93 -2.02
N ALA A 961 -0.44 21.06 -3.17
CA ALA A 961 -1.13 21.16 -4.45
C ALA A 961 -1.61 19.79 -4.96
N SER A 962 -0.79 18.74 -4.83
CA SER A 962 -1.08 17.37 -5.32
C SER A 962 -1.65 17.39 -6.75
N LEU A 963 -0.89 18.00 -7.67
CA LEU A 963 -1.31 18.27 -9.04
C LEU A 963 -1.40 17.00 -9.90
N SER A 964 -2.45 16.94 -10.73
CA SER A 964 -2.63 15.88 -11.73
C SER A 964 -3.02 16.46 -13.09
N GLY A 965 -2.46 15.88 -14.14
CA GLY A 965 -2.49 16.42 -15.50
C GLY A 965 -3.71 16.10 -16.37
N LYS A 966 -4.65 15.27 -15.92
CA LYS A 966 -5.68 14.67 -16.81
C LYS A 966 -7.15 14.92 -16.44
N SER A 967 -7.43 15.80 -15.48
CA SER A 967 -8.81 16.23 -15.20
C SER A 967 -8.84 17.73 -14.93
N PRO A 968 -9.40 18.59 -15.78
CA PRO A 968 -9.59 19.99 -15.43
C PRO A 968 -10.50 20.10 -14.20
N SER A 969 -10.12 20.88 -13.19
CA SER A 969 -11.10 21.31 -12.18
C SER A 969 -12.15 22.20 -12.84
N THR A 970 -13.31 22.36 -12.21
CA THR A 970 -14.35 23.33 -12.62
C THR A 970 -13.85 24.77 -12.74
N THR A 971 -12.68 25.08 -12.18
CA THR A 971 -12.05 26.41 -12.24
C THR A 971 -10.95 26.55 -13.31
N GLY A 972 -10.80 25.57 -14.22
CA GLY A 972 -9.83 25.64 -15.32
C GLY A 972 -8.37 25.37 -14.93
N SER A 973 -8.04 25.25 -13.64
CA SER A 973 -6.77 24.68 -13.19
C SER A 973 -6.88 23.15 -13.19
N GLY A 974 -5.85 22.44 -13.69
CA GLY A 974 -5.73 20.98 -13.59
C GLY A 974 -6.09 20.43 -12.20
N SER A 975 -6.59 19.19 -12.14
CA SER A 975 -7.22 18.61 -10.95
C SER A 975 -6.25 18.59 -9.78
N LEU A 976 -6.47 19.51 -8.86
CA LEU A 976 -5.95 19.44 -7.51
C LEU A 976 -6.67 18.30 -6.79
N GLU A 977 -5.93 17.28 -6.31
CA GLU A 977 -6.52 16.24 -5.44
C GLU A 977 -6.61 16.69 -3.96
N GLY A 978 -6.26 17.95 -3.69
CA GLY A 978 -6.12 18.53 -2.35
C GLY A 978 -4.87 18.03 -1.64
N ALA A 979 -4.51 18.65 -0.51
CA ALA A 979 -3.28 18.33 0.20
C ALA A 979 -3.17 16.82 0.51
N LEU A 980 -1.99 16.26 0.28
CA LEU A 980 -1.68 14.83 0.46
C LEU A 980 -2.59 13.87 -0.34
N THR A 981 -3.27 14.34 -1.40
CA THR A 981 -4.32 13.62 -2.14
C THR A 981 -5.55 13.24 -1.30
N LYS A 982 -5.77 13.98 -0.21
CA LYS A 982 -6.81 13.71 0.79
C LYS A 982 -7.99 14.69 0.76
N GLY A 983 -8.04 15.61 -0.21
CA GLY A 983 -9.16 16.57 -0.36
C GLY A 983 -10.55 15.90 -0.30
N PRO A 984 -10.81 14.80 -1.05
CA PRO A 984 -12.08 14.07 -0.99
C PRO A 984 -12.31 13.23 0.28
N PHE A 985 -11.34 13.15 1.20
CA PHE A 985 -11.29 12.19 2.31
C PHE A 985 -10.93 12.82 3.66
N ASN A 986 -10.98 14.14 3.79
CA ASN A 986 -10.74 14.85 5.04
C ASN A 986 -11.88 15.85 5.29
N ASN A 987 -12.52 15.75 6.45
CA ASN A 987 -13.63 16.60 6.90
C ASN A 987 -13.21 17.72 7.87
N MET A 988 -11.91 17.93 8.04
CA MET A 988 -11.25 18.95 8.86
C MET A 988 -10.43 19.90 7.97
N LEU A 989 -9.82 20.92 8.58
CA LEU A 989 -8.83 21.75 7.90
C LEU A 989 -7.60 20.92 7.54
N MET A 990 -7.19 21.01 6.28
CA MET A 990 -6.09 20.22 5.72
C MET A 990 -4.71 20.58 6.31
N SER A 991 -4.58 21.76 6.93
CA SER A 991 -3.38 22.19 7.65
C SER A 991 -2.96 21.20 8.74
N ILE A 992 -3.92 20.54 9.39
CA ILE A 992 -3.63 19.60 10.48
C ILE A 992 -2.87 18.38 9.93
N ASP A 993 -3.36 17.81 8.84
CA ASP A 993 -2.70 16.70 8.13
C ASP A 993 -1.32 17.12 7.61
N LEU A 994 -1.19 18.34 7.04
CA LEU A 994 0.10 18.87 6.57
C LEU A 994 1.12 19.04 7.70
N ASN A 995 0.68 19.50 8.88
CA ASN A 995 1.55 19.60 10.05
C ASN A 995 2.10 18.23 10.45
N TYR A 996 1.24 17.22 10.51
CA TYR A 996 1.66 15.86 10.86
C TYR A 996 2.60 15.26 9.81
N ALA A 997 2.32 15.45 8.52
CA ALA A 997 3.18 15.00 7.44
C ALA A 997 4.57 15.66 7.49
N CYS A 998 4.62 16.98 7.72
CA CYS A 998 5.86 17.72 7.87
C CYS A 998 6.66 17.25 9.09
N LEU A 999 6.01 17.14 10.25
CA LEU A 999 6.62 16.63 11.48
C LEU A 999 7.17 15.22 11.32
N ALA A 1000 6.44 14.33 10.63
CA ALA A 1000 6.89 12.95 10.41
C ALA A 1000 8.20 12.91 9.63
N LEU A 1001 8.35 13.78 8.61
CA LEU A 1001 9.59 13.88 7.84
C LEU A 1001 10.73 14.50 8.64
N ILE A 1002 10.46 15.54 9.45
CA ILE A 1002 11.48 16.22 10.27
C ILE A 1002 12.01 15.29 11.38
N LEU A 1003 11.12 14.65 12.12
CA LEU A 1003 11.47 13.77 13.24
C LEU A 1003 12.09 12.45 12.76
N GLY A 1004 11.62 12.02 11.59
CA GLY A 1004 12.13 10.89 10.83
C GLY A 1004 13.54 11.13 10.32
N ASP A 1005 13.75 12.01 9.33
CA ASP A 1005 15.01 12.10 8.56
C ASP A 1005 15.28 10.84 7.71
N GLU A 1006 14.23 10.25 7.13
CA GLU A 1006 14.33 9.26 6.06
C GLU A 1006 14.44 9.93 4.69
N PRO A 1007 15.17 9.32 3.74
CA PRO A 1007 15.28 9.81 2.38
C PRO A 1007 13.92 9.84 1.66
N VAL A 1008 13.73 10.84 0.80
CA VAL A 1008 12.54 11.00 -0.04
C VAL A 1008 12.94 11.07 -1.52
N LEU A 1009 12.58 10.07 -2.31
CA LEU A 1009 12.91 9.99 -3.75
C LEU A 1009 11.63 9.96 -4.58
N SER A 1010 11.25 11.10 -5.15
CA SER A 1010 10.06 11.22 -5.99
C SER A 1010 10.25 10.54 -7.35
N THR A 1011 9.24 9.82 -7.83
CA THR A 1011 9.27 9.14 -9.14
C THR A 1011 8.31 9.74 -10.16
N ALA A 1012 8.76 9.86 -11.41
CA ALA A 1012 7.91 10.22 -12.55
C ALA A 1012 7.07 9.01 -13.05
N ALA A 1013 5.78 9.24 -13.32
CA ALA A 1013 4.89 8.33 -14.04
C ALA A 1013 4.20 9.06 -15.21
N GLY A 1014 3.88 8.36 -16.28
CA GLY A 1014 3.30 8.92 -17.50
C GLY A 1014 4.37 9.24 -18.55
N SER A 1015 4.93 10.45 -18.55
CA SER A 1015 5.92 10.89 -19.55
C SER A 1015 7.00 11.78 -18.96
N ILE A 1016 8.21 11.70 -19.51
CA ILE A 1016 9.36 12.54 -19.19
C ILE A 1016 9.62 13.44 -20.41
N GLY A 1017 9.34 14.73 -20.25
CA GLY A 1017 9.19 15.63 -21.38
C GLY A 1017 8.10 15.14 -22.35
N HIS A 1018 8.28 15.40 -23.64
CA HIS A 1018 7.32 15.00 -24.69
C HIS A 1018 7.85 13.89 -25.61
N LYS A 1019 9.10 13.47 -25.43
CA LYS A 1019 9.77 12.44 -26.26
C LYS A 1019 9.75 11.04 -25.64
N LEU A 1020 9.65 10.92 -24.32
CA LEU A 1020 9.76 9.64 -23.62
C LEU A 1020 8.50 9.36 -22.78
N LYS A 1021 7.73 8.36 -23.18
CA LYS A 1021 6.57 7.88 -22.42
C LYS A 1021 7.01 6.71 -21.53
N VAL A 1022 6.85 6.84 -20.23
CA VAL A 1022 7.33 5.85 -19.24
C VAL A 1022 6.23 5.11 -18.51
N ASP A 1023 4.97 5.54 -18.62
CA ASP A 1023 3.82 4.97 -17.89
C ASP A 1023 4.16 4.73 -16.41
N HIS A 1024 4.36 3.48 -15.98
CA HIS A 1024 4.76 3.14 -14.60
C HIS A 1024 6.16 2.53 -14.47
N ASP A 1025 6.94 2.50 -15.55
CA ASP A 1025 8.22 1.78 -15.62
C ASP A 1025 9.21 2.24 -14.54
N ILE A 1026 9.28 3.55 -14.26
CA ILE A 1026 10.17 4.11 -13.21
C ILE A 1026 9.70 3.72 -11.80
N THR A 1027 8.39 3.70 -11.58
CA THR A 1027 7.81 3.26 -10.29
C THR A 1027 8.08 1.78 -10.05
N LEU A 1028 7.98 0.95 -11.07
CA LEU A 1028 8.31 -0.47 -10.95
C LEU A 1028 9.81 -0.66 -10.66
N LEU A 1029 10.67 0.21 -11.18
CA LEU A 1029 12.13 0.07 -11.06
C LEU A 1029 12.70 0.61 -9.75
N ILE A 1030 12.10 1.63 -9.12
CA ILE A 1030 12.68 2.29 -7.94
C ILE A 1030 12.99 1.33 -6.77
N PRO A 1031 12.17 0.31 -6.44
CA PRO A 1031 12.50 -0.62 -5.37
C PRO A 1031 13.72 -1.51 -5.70
N GLU A 1032 13.98 -1.78 -6.99
CA GLU A 1032 15.18 -2.54 -7.41
C GLU A 1032 16.47 -1.75 -7.21
N ILE A 1033 16.38 -0.43 -7.36
CA ILE A 1033 17.51 0.50 -7.18
C ILE A 1033 17.80 0.64 -5.68
N ILE A 1034 16.78 1.03 -4.91
CA ILE A 1034 16.90 1.29 -3.47
C ILE A 1034 17.38 0.06 -2.72
N SER A 1035 16.79 -1.11 -2.98
CA SER A 1035 17.15 -2.34 -2.27
C SER A 1035 18.63 -2.71 -2.45
N ARG A 1036 19.22 -2.29 -3.58
CA ARG A 1036 20.62 -2.55 -3.93
C ARG A 1036 21.55 -1.40 -3.58
N MET A 1037 21.07 -0.34 -2.92
CA MET A 1037 21.90 0.73 -2.38
C MET A 1037 22.26 0.44 -0.93
N THR A 1038 23.48 0.79 -0.52
CA THR A 1038 23.81 0.81 0.91
C THR A 1038 23.07 1.94 1.61
N ARG A 1039 22.94 1.86 2.94
CA ARG A 1039 22.30 2.92 3.74
C ARG A 1039 22.95 4.31 3.57
N GLN A 1040 24.28 4.35 3.38
CA GLN A 1040 25.01 5.59 3.10
C GLN A 1040 24.73 6.09 1.67
N GLU A 1041 24.71 5.20 0.69
CA GLU A 1041 24.41 5.59 -0.70
C GLU A 1041 22.98 6.14 -0.85
N LEU A 1042 22.05 5.68 -0.02
CA LEU A 1042 20.67 6.15 0.01
C LEU A 1042 20.50 7.50 0.73
N ASP A 1043 21.48 7.94 1.53
CA ASP A 1043 21.46 9.25 2.16
C ASP A 1043 21.51 10.35 1.09
N VAL A 1044 20.51 11.24 1.10
CA VAL A 1044 20.41 12.32 0.14
C VAL A 1044 21.59 13.29 0.24
N LYS A 1045 22.13 13.52 1.45
CA LYS A 1045 23.33 14.36 1.63
C LYS A 1045 24.53 13.75 0.92
N TYR A 1046 24.66 12.42 0.97
CA TYR A 1046 25.67 11.69 0.22
C TYR A 1046 25.46 11.82 -1.30
N LEU A 1047 24.22 11.66 -1.77
CA LEU A 1047 23.87 11.77 -3.19
C LEU A 1047 24.21 13.15 -3.78
N ILE A 1048 23.89 14.22 -3.05
CA ILE A 1048 24.21 15.60 -3.45
C ILE A 1048 25.73 15.84 -3.40
N ALA A 1049 26.39 15.48 -2.30
CA ALA A 1049 27.83 15.75 -2.11
C ALA A 1049 28.73 15.08 -3.15
N HIS A 1050 28.30 13.95 -3.72
CA HIS A 1050 29.07 13.20 -4.72
C HIS A 1050 28.64 13.46 -6.17
N GLY A 1051 27.73 14.41 -6.40
CA GLY A 1051 27.26 14.80 -7.74
C GLY A 1051 26.30 13.80 -8.40
N PHE A 1052 25.68 12.91 -7.62
CA PHE A 1052 24.62 12.02 -8.11
C PHE A 1052 23.28 12.76 -8.28
N MET A 1053 23.14 13.92 -7.64
CA MET A 1053 21.99 14.80 -7.81
C MET A 1053 22.45 16.24 -8.04
N GLU A 1054 21.74 16.94 -8.92
CA GLU A 1054 21.96 18.37 -9.18
C GLU A 1054 20.68 19.17 -8.86
N GLN A 1055 20.86 20.39 -8.36
CA GLN A 1055 19.76 21.29 -8.04
C GLN A 1055 19.21 21.94 -9.32
N VAL A 1056 17.89 21.94 -9.49
CA VAL A 1056 17.20 22.79 -10.46
C VAL A 1056 17.11 24.19 -9.88
N LYS A 1057 17.57 25.21 -10.62
CA LYS A 1057 17.63 26.60 -10.15
C LYS A 1057 16.58 27.46 -10.85
N ASP A 1058 16.11 28.49 -10.16
CA ASP A 1058 15.36 29.58 -10.77
C ASP A 1058 16.23 30.27 -11.85
N PHE A 1059 15.58 30.74 -12.91
CA PHE A 1059 16.25 31.45 -14.01
C PHE A 1059 15.30 32.45 -14.67
N ASP A 1060 15.83 33.38 -15.46
CA ASP A 1060 15.04 34.32 -16.25
C ASP A 1060 14.78 33.80 -17.66
N HIS A 1061 13.53 33.89 -18.12
CA HIS A 1061 13.13 33.56 -19.48
C HIS A 1061 12.22 34.66 -20.03
N MET A 1062 12.62 35.28 -21.14
CA MET A 1062 11.88 36.38 -21.78
C MET A 1062 11.50 37.53 -20.81
N GLY A 1063 12.40 37.88 -19.88
CA GLY A 1063 12.18 38.95 -18.91
C GLY A 1063 11.26 38.58 -17.73
N LYS A 1064 10.85 37.32 -17.59
CA LYS A 1064 10.12 36.79 -16.44
C LYS A 1064 10.98 35.81 -15.66
N LYS A 1065 10.89 35.88 -14.33
CA LYS A 1065 11.52 34.91 -13.43
C LYS A 1065 10.73 33.61 -13.41
N VAL A 1066 11.40 32.50 -13.72
CA VAL A 1066 10.83 31.15 -13.69
C VAL A 1066 11.25 30.47 -12.39
N HIS A 1067 10.28 30.11 -11.55
CA HIS A 1067 10.50 29.47 -10.25
C HIS A 1067 10.80 27.96 -10.35
N ALA A 1068 11.74 27.57 -11.21
CA ALA A 1068 12.08 26.16 -11.44
C ALA A 1068 12.71 25.46 -10.21
N GLY A 1069 13.18 26.23 -9.23
CA GLY A 1069 13.70 25.73 -7.97
C GLY A 1069 12.72 24.90 -7.15
N ILE A 1070 11.40 25.05 -7.37
CA ILE A 1070 10.37 24.22 -6.75
C ILE A 1070 10.45 22.73 -7.15
N LEU A 1071 11.17 22.40 -8.23
CA LEU A 1071 11.41 21.01 -8.64
C LEU A 1071 12.50 20.33 -7.79
N GLY A 1072 13.22 21.09 -6.95
CA GLY A 1072 14.25 20.57 -6.06
C GLY A 1072 15.50 20.09 -6.81
N TYR A 1073 15.89 18.85 -6.56
CA TYR A 1073 17.05 18.19 -7.13
C TYR A 1073 16.60 17.05 -8.05
N ARG A 1074 17.40 16.75 -9.07
CA ARG A 1074 17.18 15.65 -10.01
C ARG A 1074 18.41 14.76 -10.08
N ILE A 1075 18.21 13.49 -10.46
CA ILE A 1075 19.33 12.57 -10.70
C ILE A 1075 20.18 13.01 -11.90
N THR A 1076 21.48 12.71 -11.84
CA THR A 1076 22.44 12.98 -12.92
C THR A 1076 22.80 11.71 -13.70
N THR A 1077 23.52 11.85 -14.81
CA THR A 1077 24.10 10.73 -15.56
C THR A 1077 25.01 9.86 -14.66
N LYS A 1078 25.68 10.48 -13.67
CA LYS A 1078 26.50 9.77 -12.67
C LYS A 1078 25.66 8.84 -11.79
N PHE A 1079 24.45 9.24 -11.40
CA PHE A 1079 23.51 8.38 -10.68
C PHE A 1079 23.12 7.17 -11.51
N VAL A 1080 22.78 7.40 -12.79
CA VAL A 1080 22.40 6.33 -13.73
C VAL A 1080 23.55 5.33 -13.86
N LYS A 1081 24.76 5.80 -14.16
CA LYS A 1081 25.94 4.95 -14.32
C LYS A 1081 26.31 4.17 -13.05
N LYS A 1082 26.09 4.73 -11.85
CA LYS A 1082 26.46 4.06 -10.59
C LYS A 1082 25.41 3.06 -10.08
N PHE A 1083 24.14 3.44 -10.13
CA PHE A 1083 23.08 2.70 -9.46
C PHE A 1083 22.24 1.85 -10.43
N PHE A 1084 21.95 2.33 -11.63
CA PHE A 1084 21.22 1.53 -12.63
C PHE A 1084 22.09 0.42 -13.21
N ALA A 1085 23.41 0.57 -13.21
CA ALA A 1085 24.36 -0.48 -13.57
C ALA A 1085 24.36 -1.68 -12.60
N ARG A 1086 23.59 -1.61 -11.50
CA ARG A 1086 23.31 -2.76 -10.62
C ARG A 1086 22.21 -3.67 -11.17
N ILE A 1087 21.46 -3.20 -12.16
CA ILE A 1087 20.30 -3.87 -12.77
C ILE A 1087 20.57 -4.17 -14.24
N PHE A 1088 21.04 -3.17 -14.98
CA PHE A 1088 21.34 -3.24 -16.41
C PHE A 1088 22.82 -3.46 -16.65
N ASP A 1089 23.15 -4.16 -17.73
CA ASP A 1089 24.54 -4.35 -18.14
C ASP A 1089 25.03 -3.23 -19.08
N TYR A 1090 24.11 -2.55 -19.75
CA TYR A 1090 24.37 -1.35 -20.53
C TYR A 1090 23.40 -0.23 -20.11
N VAL A 1091 23.97 0.90 -19.68
CA VAL A 1091 23.23 2.04 -19.12
C VAL A 1091 23.34 3.30 -19.96
N ASP A 1092 24.29 3.35 -20.90
CA ASP A 1092 24.51 4.49 -21.77
C ASP A 1092 23.37 4.58 -22.80
N GLY A 1093 22.45 5.52 -22.59
CA GLY A 1093 21.23 5.65 -23.39
C GLY A 1093 19.96 5.17 -22.67
N LEU A 1094 20.04 4.69 -21.43
CA LEU A 1094 18.84 4.43 -20.62
C LEU A 1094 18.00 5.70 -20.48
N PHE A 1095 18.64 6.79 -20.06
CA PHE A 1095 18.08 8.14 -20.06
C PHE A 1095 19.07 9.09 -20.75
N PRO A 1096 18.80 9.53 -21.99
CA PRO A 1096 19.55 10.58 -22.64
C PRO A 1096 19.56 11.88 -21.82
N ASP A 1097 20.52 12.77 -22.10
CA ASP A 1097 20.67 14.03 -21.35
C ASP A 1097 19.39 14.89 -21.41
N ASP A 1098 18.65 14.88 -22.52
CA ASP A 1098 17.38 15.62 -22.64
C ASP A 1098 16.22 14.98 -21.85
N CYS A 1099 16.38 13.76 -21.33
CA CYS A 1099 15.45 13.13 -20.41
C CYS A 1099 15.82 13.39 -18.93
N LEU A 1100 17.10 13.63 -18.65
CA LEU A 1100 17.58 14.06 -17.33
C LEU A 1100 17.40 15.58 -17.16
N LYS A 1101 17.60 16.33 -18.24
CA LYS A 1101 17.48 17.78 -18.35
C LYS A 1101 16.33 18.14 -19.28
N VAL A 1102 15.12 17.91 -18.79
CA VAL A 1102 13.87 17.94 -19.58
C VAL A 1102 13.66 19.26 -20.34
N GLU A 1103 14.17 20.37 -19.81
CA GLU A 1103 14.18 21.68 -20.46
C GLU A 1103 14.85 21.68 -21.85
N GLN A 1104 15.76 20.73 -22.12
CA GLN A 1104 16.43 20.57 -23.40
C GLN A 1104 15.51 19.99 -24.49
N GLN A 1105 14.42 19.30 -24.13
CA GLN A 1105 13.45 18.84 -25.11
C GLN A 1105 12.64 20.01 -25.67
N SER A 1106 12.20 20.93 -24.80
CA SER A 1106 11.44 22.13 -25.17
C SER A 1106 11.40 23.09 -23.98
N MET A 1107 12.13 24.21 -24.10
CA MET A 1107 12.15 25.25 -23.05
C MET A 1107 10.76 25.84 -22.80
N GLU A 1108 9.97 26.07 -23.86
CA GLU A 1108 8.62 26.63 -23.77
C GLU A 1108 7.67 25.74 -22.95
N ASN A 1109 7.64 24.43 -23.24
CA ASN A 1109 6.83 23.48 -22.48
C ASN A 1109 7.31 23.37 -21.03
N PHE A 1110 8.62 23.42 -20.81
CA PHE A 1110 9.20 23.36 -19.47
C PHE A 1110 8.78 24.58 -18.63
N VAL A 1111 8.95 25.79 -19.17
CA VAL A 1111 8.53 27.05 -18.51
C VAL A 1111 7.04 27.04 -18.23
N SER A 1112 6.21 26.71 -19.24
CA SER A 1112 4.75 26.65 -19.05
C SER A 1112 4.31 25.66 -17.98
N GLY A 1113 4.99 24.52 -17.85
CA GLY A 1113 4.69 23.52 -16.83
C GLY A 1113 5.08 23.97 -15.43
N VAL A 1114 6.27 24.55 -15.28
CA VAL A 1114 6.78 25.06 -14.00
C VAL A 1114 5.93 26.23 -13.49
N GLU A 1115 5.63 27.20 -14.35
CA GLU A 1115 4.76 28.33 -13.99
C GLU A 1115 3.39 27.84 -13.54
N PHE A 1116 2.80 26.90 -14.27
CA PHE A 1116 1.52 26.31 -13.89
C PHE A 1116 1.57 25.61 -12.53
N ILE A 1117 2.66 24.90 -12.20
CA ILE A 1117 2.84 24.31 -10.85
C ILE A 1117 2.89 25.41 -9.79
N TYR A 1118 3.71 26.44 -9.99
CA TYR A 1118 3.88 27.53 -9.03
C TYR A 1118 2.59 28.33 -8.81
N GLU A 1119 1.88 28.68 -9.88
CA GLU A 1119 0.60 29.41 -9.84
C GLU A 1119 -0.46 28.65 -9.02
N ASN A 1120 -0.53 27.33 -9.18
CA ASN A 1120 -1.46 26.50 -8.41
C ASN A 1120 -1.06 26.40 -6.93
N ILE A 1121 0.24 26.30 -6.64
CA ILE A 1121 0.75 26.35 -5.25
C ILE A 1121 0.35 27.69 -4.62
N ALA A 1122 0.61 28.81 -5.29
CA ALA A 1122 0.27 30.15 -4.80
C ALA A 1122 -1.25 30.33 -4.59
N LYS A 1123 -2.07 29.78 -5.50
CA LYS A 1123 -3.54 29.75 -5.35
C LYS A 1123 -3.96 28.98 -4.11
N CYS A 1124 -3.40 27.79 -3.86
CA CYS A 1124 -3.67 27.02 -2.65
C CYS A 1124 -3.24 27.77 -1.38
N VAL A 1125 -2.05 28.37 -1.38
CA VAL A 1125 -1.56 29.19 -0.23
C VAL A 1125 -2.53 30.33 0.06
N LYS A 1126 -2.98 31.06 -0.96
CA LYS A 1126 -3.96 32.15 -0.80
C LYS A 1126 -5.28 31.66 -0.21
N GLN A 1127 -5.78 30.49 -0.61
CA GLN A 1127 -6.99 29.92 -0.02
C GLN A 1127 -6.82 29.67 1.49
N TYR A 1128 -5.68 29.10 1.89
CA TYR A 1128 -5.39 28.82 3.29
C TYR A 1128 -5.28 30.08 4.15
N MET A 1129 -4.84 31.20 3.57
CA MET A 1129 -4.81 32.50 4.25
C MET A 1129 -6.23 33.02 4.57
N THR A 1130 -7.24 32.60 3.80
CA THR A 1130 -8.60 33.13 3.89
C THR A 1130 -9.60 32.26 4.64
N ASP A 1131 -9.35 30.96 4.78
CA ASP A 1131 -10.32 30.00 5.33
C ASP A 1131 -10.03 29.51 6.76
N GLY A 1132 -9.07 30.16 7.45
CA GLY A 1132 -8.64 29.79 8.80
C GLY A 1132 -7.56 28.70 8.85
N SER A 1133 -7.22 28.10 7.71
CA SER A 1133 -6.20 27.04 7.65
C SER A 1133 -4.81 27.53 8.01
N PHE A 1134 -4.45 28.78 7.68
CA PHE A 1134 -3.12 29.32 7.96
C PHE A 1134 -2.78 29.36 9.46
N GLN A 1135 -3.76 29.72 10.30
CA GLN A 1135 -3.61 29.83 11.75
C GLN A 1135 -3.30 28.46 12.38
N GLU A 1136 -3.80 27.39 11.77
CA GLU A 1136 -3.58 26.02 12.23
C GLU A 1136 -2.22 25.45 11.83
N LEU A 1137 -1.45 26.10 10.94
CA LEU A 1137 -0.14 25.60 10.51
C LEU A 1137 0.92 25.74 11.63
N ILE A 1138 1.83 24.78 11.69
CA ILE A 1138 3.04 24.91 12.54
C ILE A 1138 3.90 26.10 12.06
N PRO A 1139 4.66 26.76 12.95
CA PRO A 1139 5.45 27.95 12.61
C PRO A 1139 6.32 27.85 11.35
N PRO A 1140 7.08 26.76 11.09
CA PRO A 1140 7.86 26.65 9.86
C PRO A 1140 7.01 26.67 8.58
N LEU A 1141 5.80 26.10 8.60
CA LEU A 1141 4.88 26.13 7.46
C LEU A 1141 4.21 27.50 7.29
N GLN A 1142 3.95 28.22 8.37
CA GLN A 1142 3.47 29.61 8.28
C GLN A 1142 4.49 30.51 7.57
N VAL A 1143 5.77 30.38 7.92
CA VAL A 1143 6.85 31.12 7.23
C VAL A 1143 6.95 30.71 5.76
N LEU A 1144 6.88 29.41 5.45
CA LEU A 1144 6.85 28.90 4.08
C LEU A 1144 5.73 29.53 3.25
N PHE A 1145 4.51 29.60 3.80
CA PHE A 1145 3.35 30.15 3.11
C PHE A 1145 3.50 31.66 2.88
N LYS A 1146 4.04 32.40 3.85
CA LYS A 1146 4.35 33.83 3.71
C LYS A 1146 5.41 34.11 2.64
N ILE A 1147 6.43 33.25 2.52
CA ILE A 1147 7.44 33.35 1.45
C ILE A 1147 6.76 33.20 0.07
N VAL A 1148 5.87 32.21 -0.10
CA VAL A 1148 5.15 32.01 -1.36
C VAL A 1148 4.18 33.15 -1.65
N GLU A 1149 3.42 33.60 -0.64
CA GLU A 1149 2.48 34.72 -0.78
C GLU A 1149 3.18 36.02 -1.19
N ALA A 1150 4.38 36.28 -0.67
CA ALA A 1150 5.19 37.45 -1.02
C ALA A 1150 5.93 37.33 -2.38
N GLY A 1151 5.73 36.24 -3.14
CA GLY A 1151 6.34 36.05 -4.45
C GLY A 1151 7.78 35.50 -4.41
N GLY A 1152 8.21 34.92 -3.28
CA GLY A 1152 9.47 34.17 -3.15
C GLY A 1152 10.44 34.70 -2.10
N GLU A 1153 10.19 35.85 -1.48
CA GLU A 1153 11.00 36.40 -0.38
C GLU A 1153 10.11 37.05 0.69
N TYR A 1154 10.35 36.71 1.96
CA TYR A 1154 9.68 37.31 3.11
C TYR A 1154 10.66 37.44 4.27
N ASP A 1155 10.72 38.63 4.90
CA ASP A 1155 11.65 38.92 6.02
C ASP A 1155 13.12 38.56 5.70
N HIS A 1156 13.58 38.92 4.49
CA HIS A 1156 14.91 38.60 3.97
C HIS A 1156 15.22 37.09 3.87
N MET A 1157 14.17 36.24 3.92
CA MET A 1157 14.28 34.79 3.77
C MET A 1157 13.65 34.32 2.46
N THR A 1158 14.32 33.38 1.82
CA THR A 1158 13.84 32.62 0.65
C THR A 1158 13.71 31.14 1.04
N LEU A 1159 13.22 30.31 0.12
CA LEU A 1159 13.15 28.85 0.30
C LEU A 1159 14.52 28.17 0.55
N TYR A 1160 15.63 28.88 0.32
CA TYR A 1160 16.99 28.36 0.46
C TYR A 1160 17.79 29.05 1.57
N SER A 1161 17.21 30.02 2.27
CA SER A 1161 17.91 30.72 3.35
C SER A 1161 18.21 29.76 4.51
N GLU A 1162 19.44 29.75 4.99
CA GLU A 1162 19.90 28.86 6.07
C GLU A 1162 19.02 29.01 7.33
N LYS A 1163 18.69 30.25 7.72
CA LYS A 1163 17.79 30.56 8.84
C LYS A 1163 16.42 29.90 8.70
N PHE A 1164 15.86 29.85 7.49
CA PHE A 1164 14.57 29.23 7.22
C PHE A 1164 14.66 27.70 7.23
N MET A 1165 15.65 27.14 6.54
CA MET A 1165 15.89 25.69 6.49
C MET A 1165 16.13 25.09 7.89
N LYS A 1166 16.81 25.84 8.76
CA LYS A 1166 17.07 25.46 10.15
C LYS A 1166 15.78 25.21 10.96
N MET A 1167 14.67 25.88 10.63
CA MET A 1167 13.37 25.66 11.29
C MET A 1167 12.80 24.24 11.06
N PHE A 1168 13.31 23.52 10.05
CA PHE A 1168 12.92 22.14 9.72
C PHE A 1168 13.92 21.11 10.28
N GLU A 1169 14.88 21.52 11.11
CA GLU A 1169 15.79 20.59 11.78
C GLU A 1169 15.14 19.97 13.03
N ARG A 1170 15.40 18.68 13.24
CA ARG A 1170 14.83 17.92 14.36
C ARG A 1170 15.14 18.56 15.73
N SER A 1171 16.39 18.97 15.96
CA SER A 1171 16.82 19.58 17.22
C SER A 1171 16.06 20.88 17.52
N GLU A 1172 15.84 21.70 16.50
CA GLU A 1172 15.12 22.97 16.63
C GLU A 1172 13.62 22.73 16.90
N VAL A 1173 13.01 21.74 16.23
CA VAL A 1173 11.63 21.35 16.52
C VAL A 1173 11.47 20.83 17.95
N LEU A 1174 12.33 19.92 18.42
CA LEU A 1174 12.21 19.39 19.78
C LEU A 1174 12.41 20.45 20.87
N ALA A 1175 13.30 21.42 20.64
CA ALA A 1175 13.56 22.52 21.57
C ALA A 1175 12.46 23.60 21.55
N SER A 1176 11.58 23.60 20.55
CA SER A 1176 10.59 24.65 20.35
C SER A 1176 9.42 24.59 21.35
N GLU A 1177 8.93 25.75 21.77
CA GLU A 1177 7.77 25.85 22.67
C GLU A 1177 6.50 25.26 22.04
N TRP A 1178 6.30 25.44 20.74
CA TRP A 1178 5.11 24.95 20.05
C TRP A 1178 5.05 23.42 20.03
N TYR A 1179 6.20 22.74 19.89
CA TYR A 1179 6.24 21.28 19.96
C TYR A 1179 6.01 20.77 21.38
N GLN A 1180 6.60 21.43 22.39
CA GLN A 1180 6.35 21.10 23.79
C GLN A 1180 4.87 21.29 24.18
N LYS A 1181 4.18 22.30 23.62
CA LYS A 1181 2.72 22.46 23.79
C LYS A 1181 1.95 21.27 23.22
N ARG A 1182 2.36 20.69 22.09
CA ARG A 1182 1.75 19.46 21.52
C ARG A 1182 1.88 18.26 22.47
N ILE A 1183 3.04 18.08 23.09
CA ILE A 1183 3.31 17.02 24.07
C ILE A 1183 2.39 17.16 25.29
N LEU A 1184 2.25 18.39 25.81
CA LEU A 1184 1.35 18.68 26.93
C LEU A 1184 -0.12 18.45 26.55
N THR A 1185 -0.53 18.83 25.34
CA THR A 1185 -1.89 18.57 24.83
C THR A 1185 -2.16 17.07 24.72
N SER A 1186 -1.22 16.27 24.23
CA SER A 1186 -1.36 14.80 24.21
C SER A 1186 -1.62 14.23 25.59
N GLN A 1187 -0.83 14.64 26.58
CA GLN A 1187 -0.99 14.20 27.97
C GLN A 1187 -2.38 14.56 28.51
N ARG A 1188 -2.83 15.81 28.31
CA ARG A 1188 -4.13 16.30 28.76
C ARG A 1188 -5.29 15.53 28.11
N ASN A 1189 -5.22 15.33 26.80
CA ASN A 1189 -6.27 14.61 26.06
C ASN A 1189 -6.37 13.15 26.52
N GLU A 1190 -5.24 12.46 26.71
CA GLU A 1190 -5.25 11.08 27.17
C GLU A 1190 -5.77 10.96 28.62
N ILE A 1191 -5.42 11.91 29.51
CA ILE A 1191 -6.01 12.00 30.86
C ILE A 1191 -7.52 12.18 30.80
N ALA A 1192 -8.02 13.09 29.95
CA ALA A 1192 -9.46 13.38 29.85
C ALA A 1192 -10.25 12.15 29.40
N VAL A 1193 -9.80 11.48 28.33
CA VAL A 1193 -10.44 10.26 27.80
C VAL A 1193 -10.45 9.16 28.86
N LEU A 1194 -9.28 8.86 29.44
CA LEU A 1194 -9.16 7.78 30.43
C LEU A 1194 -9.96 8.05 31.71
N SER A 1195 -10.05 9.30 32.14
CA SER A 1195 -10.83 9.68 33.32
C SER A 1195 -12.33 9.48 33.11
N GLU A 1196 -12.83 9.81 31.91
CA GLU A 1196 -14.24 9.57 31.57
C GLU A 1196 -14.51 8.06 31.40
N GLU A 1197 -13.59 7.29 30.80
CA GLU A 1197 -13.69 5.83 30.74
C GLU A 1197 -13.80 5.20 32.13
N ILE A 1198 -12.90 5.55 33.05
CA ILE A 1198 -12.92 5.06 34.44
C ILE A 1198 -14.28 5.38 35.08
N LYS A 1199 -14.76 6.61 34.94
CA LYS A 1199 -16.05 7.05 35.52
C LYS A 1199 -17.24 6.28 34.94
N GLN A 1200 -17.25 5.99 33.64
CA GLN A 1200 -18.33 5.23 33.01
C GLN A 1200 -18.32 3.75 33.41
N LEU A 1201 -17.14 3.15 33.53
CA LEU A 1201 -16.98 1.77 33.97
C LEU A 1201 -17.32 1.59 35.46
N GLU A 1202 -16.95 2.55 36.31
CA GLU A 1202 -17.33 2.56 37.73
C GLU A 1202 -18.85 2.62 37.92
N LYS A 1203 -19.57 3.44 37.12
CA LYS A 1203 -21.04 3.46 37.10
C LYS A 1203 -21.67 2.11 36.72
N LYS A 1204 -20.97 1.33 35.90
CA LYS A 1204 -21.39 -0.02 35.48
C LYS A 1204 -20.86 -1.13 36.39
N HIS A 1205 -20.20 -0.79 37.50
CA HIS A 1205 -19.54 -1.74 38.41
C HIS A 1205 -18.52 -2.67 37.72
N GLN A 1206 -17.84 -2.17 36.68
CA GLN A 1206 -16.77 -2.89 35.98
C GLN A 1206 -15.39 -2.60 36.59
N PRO A 1207 -14.41 -3.52 36.46
CA PRO A 1207 -13.08 -3.34 37.04
C PRO A 1207 -12.28 -2.22 36.35
N VAL A 1208 -11.69 -1.32 37.13
CA VAL A 1208 -10.96 -0.12 36.63
C VAL A 1208 -9.51 0.02 37.13
N GLN A 1209 -9.01 -0.92 37.93
CA GLN A 1209 -7.70 -0.80 38.61
C GLN A 1209 -6.55 -0.58 37.63
N ALA A 1210 -6.50 -1.35 36.54
CA ALA A 1210 -5.45 -1.23 35.54
C ALA A 1210 -5.50 0.11 34.77
N LEU A 1211 -6.70 0.69 34.60
CA LEU A 1211 -6.86 2.04 34.02
C LEU A 1211 -6.38 3.12 34.99
N LYS A 1212 -6.59 2.95 36.31
CA LYS A 1212 -6.07 3.87 37.33
C LYS A 1212 -4.54 3.86 37.38
N GLU A 1213 -3.91 2.70 37.25
CA GLU A 1213 -2.45 2.58 37.14
C GLU A 1213 -1.91 3.27 35.89
N ARG A 1214 -2.57 3.08 34.74
CA ARG A 1214 -2.25 3.81 33.51
C ARG A 1214 -2.36 5.32 33.71
N LEU A 1215 -3.41 5.79 34.38
CA LEU A 1215 -3.62 7.21 34.64
C LEU A 1215 -2.46 7.81 35.46
N VAL A 1216 -1.92 7.06 36.43
CA VAL A 1216 -0.72 7.48 37.18
C VAL A 1216 0.49 7.62 36.25
N TYR A 1217 0.72 6.65 35.36
CA TYR A 1217 1.82 6.75 34.38
C TYR A 1217 1.63 7.95 33.42
N ILE A 1218 0.43 8.17 32.86
CA ILE A 1218 0.16 9.33 31.98
C ILE A 1218 0.45 10.65 32.69
N ASN A 1219 0.07 10.78 33.96
CA ASN A 1219 0.31 12.01 34.74
C ASN A 1219 1.80 12.27 35.05
N SER A 1220 2.68 11.29 34.86
CA SER A 1220 4.10 11.42 35.19
C SER A 1220 4.91 12.22 34.15
N ASP A 1221 6.05 12.80 34.58
CA ASP A 1221 7.04 13.36 33.66
C ASP A 1221 7.68 12.30 32.76
N GLN A 1222 7.68 11.05 33.19
CA GLN A 1222 8.21 9.94 32.42
C GLN A 1222 7.41 9.72 31.13
N TYR A 1223 6.07 9.82 31.18
CA TYR A 1223 5.23 9.73 29.99
C TYR A 1223 5.57 10.81 28.95
N LYS A 1224 5.74 12.06 29.37
CA LYS A 1224 6.14 13.16 28.48
C LYS A 1224 7.48 12.89 27.80
N ARG A 1225 8.48 12.41 28.55
CA ARG A 1225 9.78 11.99 27.99
C ARG A 1225 9.64 10.82 27.03
N ASP A 1226 8.74 9.89 27.33
CA ASP A 1226 8.53 8.69 26.53
C ASP A 1226 7.88 8.99 25.17
N ILE A 1227 7.02 10.02 25.09
CA ILE A 1227 6.36 10.46 23.84
C ILE A 1227 7.13 11.54 23.08
N GLU A 1228 8.23 12.06 23.62
CA GLU A 1228 9.08 13.04 22.93
C GLU A 1228 9.74 12.40 21.69
N GLY A 1229 9.67 13.12 20.57
CA GLY A 1229 10.05 12.59 19.25
C GLY A 1229 8.91 11.88 18.52
N SER A 1230 7.70 11.83 19.08
CA SER A 1230 6.49 11.45 18.34
C SER A 1230 5.82 12.65 17.68
N LEU A 1231 4.73 12.42 16.93
CA LEU A 1231 3.92 13.50 16.36
C LEU A 1231 3.14 14.32 17.40
N ALA A 1232 2.97 13.77 18.61
CA ALA A 1232 2.10 14.28 19.66
C ALA A 1232 0.70 14.64 19.10
N THR A 1233 -0.03 15.52 19.76
CA THR A 1233 -1.38 15.92 19.36
C THR A 1233 -1.40 17.35 18.89
N HIS A 1234 -2.21 17.62 17.87
CA HIS A 1234 -2.39 18.95 17.33
C HIS A 1234 -2.91 19.93 18.38
N VAL A 1235 -2.41 21.16 18.32
CA VAL A 1235 -2.85 22.27 19.17
C VAL A 1235 -3.68 23.18 18.27
N PHE A 1236 -5.00 23.12 18.42
CA PHE A 1236 -5.91 24.00 17.70
C PHE A 1236 -5.66 25.46 18.11
N ALA A 1237 -5.80 26.38 17.15
CA ALA A 1237 -5.80 27.80 17.47
C ALA A 1237 -7.00 28.10 18.40
N GLU A 1238 -6.78 28.95 19.41
CA GLU A 1238 -7.89 29.42 20.24
C GLU A 1238 -8.78 30.33 19.36
N GLU A 1239 -10.07 30.01 19.27
CA GLU A 1239 -11.07 30.85 18.56
C GLU A 1239 -11.28 32.21 19.24
#